data_AF-A0A941MLN0-F1
#
_entry.id   AF-A0A941MLN0-F1
#
_cell.length_a   1.000
_cell.length_b   1.000
_cell.length_c   1.000
_cell.angle_alpha   90.00
_cell.angle_beta   90.00
_cell.angle_gamma   90.00
#
_symmetry.space_group_name_H-M   'P 1'
#
loop_
_entity.id
_entity.type
_entity.pdbx_description
1 polymer ?
#
loop_
_entity_poly.entity_id
_entity_poly.type
_entity_poly.pdbx_seq_one_letter_code
_entity_poly.pdbx_strand_id
1 'polypeptide(L)'
;MDVKFLIDRLAENARPIGIAVFIMCTLTLLLRTRIARRLRTAIEETIFSNWRLALLGTTGIVLSAAAGWRTWEGMYNFTGEPLLSGMVTFGIQGIMLIVAWLIGESFATGMNRQSRPGQSALASSGAQPWIGTVIGLLLFLTGFVLFLQWSGNGDGKQAAGLSDIDWSAAGNKFLMFGAGLLLVALFALYAASDIVRPYIQVVRIILRNSMLWLMFLACMATSVFFSFDSFFTSIFPQSERVRAAELRAQNQVSGIITDIEQAIAARHAALAEELFKTQAWKDYDAQLEKIAQAATQSQAVIEKYVNDQIEERRQAVQEQQERMASAQAGQAGLANRKVSLTDEKASLAAQRPELAADYQTKKADYDQKLKDVDAKRVEALAEDKGVEGSGKAGRGPLYRQRMGELATLQGAAQIAQERMTNAQKRLSAVETRLAAIDTELATLDGDLAKYKGEAQTAEQRIKLAQDSVQTDAGPKIDPSRILPLFERIRSEFRADPTVAHLNSVQQMCGDIYTAMQATPETKSLVSGIDCDPKTTADAAGTLFALQGGTKVFENTCAGGDKLNANNSTDALFAFARRCLSDSALPSHDTDALRTEINRIELSRDDKAHRFVVTLNAFQDGNHLAYLALAIAIGLDGLIFMSGLFGANAVRSPLSDIPSYRSRSGAQLEATINAALGAHPHETAWLTLTSLRPITNQDGFSALADLSAMERSQADRVRMVLTAGADIGAVETISHNPERYRVRSELREYLSSICDKQFKTDASAKDKARLEQLVSAALAPHPREHSEIVLNTLEPIRETEGFTSMVTLSEITNDYDSRVVRRVMNAGSAVKAVAPDVKIDDRYYIRPALYETLLTIRATAPESAVYGRDRARFEGVQERPAIDAGVLRETKPELPPQTKGSVPEIERRREPPALPGLQPLSLEERLSLAAHYREALLDAVHLTPDIVDNRLGQPQSREAVLEAWKALNDHKKKNENLGALLRDFQNEQDRILSEVYSRLRSEGDGDERKLAVLDGVDGRLRNDLPLYMLFPEMGLVTYLIDELEAAAQPDDGLAHGEQDLKDQLKFVREAFGRLDLANPRSWDEIRQRLAMRTGSDFRNLYRPSDRDSDSGDDV
;
A
#
# COMPACT_ATOMS: atom_id res chain seq x y z
N MET A 1 -46.72 -12.82 -6.10
CA MET A 1 -45.77 -12.19 -7.04
C MET A 1 -46.59 -11.38 -8.01
N ASP A 2 -46.45 -10.06 -7.95
CA ASP A 2 -47.37 -9.11 -8.57
C ASP A 2 -46.99 -8.88 -10.04
N VAL A 3 -47.88 -9.24 -10.97
CA VAL A 3 -47.67 -9.16 -12.43
C VAL A 3 -47.41 -7.71 -12.87
N LYS A 4 -47.93 -6.75 -12.10
CA LYS A 4 -47.74 -5.31 -12.35
C LYS A 4 -46.28 -4.87 -12.15
N PHE A 5 -45.61 -5.40 -11.13
CA PHE A 5 -44.18 -5.15 -10.87
C PHE A 5 -43.28 -5.73 -11.97
N LEU A 6 -43.70 -6.84 -12.60
CA LEU A 6 -42.97 -7.46 -13.71
C LEU A 6 -43.14 -6.67 -15.01
N ILE A 7 -44.33 -6.11 -15.26
CA ILE A 7 -44.63 -5.28 -16.43
C ILE A 7 -43.93 -3.91 -16.33
N ASP A 8 -43.95 -3.27 -15.17
CA ASP A 8 -43.28 -1.97 -14.97
C ASP A 8 -41.76 -2.10 -15.11
N ARG A 9 -41.18 -3.20 -14.62
CA ARG A 9 -39.74 -3.50 -14.73
C ARG A 9 -39.31 -3.93 -16.14
N LEU A 10 -40.23 -4.51 -16.93
CA LEU A 10 -40.04 -4.78 -18.35
C LEU A 10 -40.16 -3.50 -19.18
N ALA A 11 -41.05 -2.57 -18.82
CA ALA A 11 -41.23 -1.30 -19.51
C ALA A 11 -40.04 -0.35 -19.32
N GLU A 12 -39.46 -0.27 -18.11
CA GLU A 12 -38.23 0.49 -17.85
C GLU A 12 -37.00 -0.06 -18.59
N ASN A 13 -36.95 -1.38 -18.81
CA ASN A 13 -35.83 -2.03 -19.51
C ASN A 13 -36.09 -2.32 -21.00
N ALA A 14 -37.27 -2.01 -21.52
CA ALA A 14 -37.63 -2.30 -22.92
C ALA A 14 -36.77 -1.52 -23.93
N ARG A 15 -36.38 -0.29 -23.60
CA ARG A 15 -35.47 0.53 -24.44
C ARG A 15 -34.04 -0.03 -24.51
N PRO A 16 -33.34 -0.30 -23.39
CA PRO A 16 -31.99 -0.88 -23.47
C PRO A 16 -32.00 -2.30 -24.05
N ILE A 17 -33.03 -3.11 -23.78
CA ILE A 17 -33.17 -4.45 -24.39
C ILE A 17 -33.44 -4.32 -25.89
N GLY A 18 -34.30 -3.39 -26.33
CA GLY A 18 -34.56 -3.13 -27.74
C GLY A 18 -33.33 -2.66 -28.50
N ILE A 19 -32.51 -1.78 -27.90
CA ILE A 19 -31.24 -1.33 -28.46
C ILE A 19 -30.22 -2.47 -28.51
N ALA A 20 -30.12 -3.29 -27.47
CA ALA A 20 -29.23 -4.45 -27.44
C ALA A 20 -29.61 -5.49 -28.50
N VAL A 21 -30.90 -5.75 -28.69
CA VAL A 21 -31.40 -6.66 -29.73
C VAL A 21 -31.16 -6.06 -31.12
N PHE A 22 -31.36 -4.76 -31.32
CA PHE A 22 -31.08 -4.08 -32.58
C PHE A 22 -29.58 -4.11 -32.92
N ILE A 23 -28.70 -3.87 -31.95
CA ILE A 23 -27.25 -3.98 -32.11
C ILE A 23 -26.84 -5.43 -32.41
N MET A 24 -27.40 -6.41 -31.70
CA MET A 24 -27.14 -7.83 -31.99
C MET A 24 -27.62 -8.25 -33.38
N CYS A 25 -28.80 -7.80 -33.81
CA CYS A 25 -29.33 -8.07 -35.14
C CYS A 25 -28.53 -7.38 -36.24
N THR A 26 -28.07 -6.15 -36.02
CA THR A 26 -27.21 -5.43 -36.97
C THR A 26 -25.79 -6.02 -37.02
N LEU A 27 -25.21 -6.43 -35.89
CA LEU A 27 -23.93 -7.15 -35.84
C LEU A 27 -24.01 -8.49 -36.58
N THR A 28 -25.07 -9.27 -36.35
CA THR A 28 -25.27 -10.56 -37.03
C THR A 28 -25.52 -10.40 -38.52
N LEU A 29 -26.20 -9.33 -38.95
CA LEU A 29 -26.35 -8.97 -40.36
C LEU A 29 -25.01 -8.54 -41.00
N LEU A 30 -24.22 -7.72 -40.30
CA LEU A 30 -22.88 -7.29 -40.73
C LEU A 30 -21.90 -8.45 -40.83
N LEU A 31 -21.90 -9.37 -39.85
CA LEU A 31 -21.10 -10.60 -39.82
C LEU A 31 -21.43 -11.56 -40.97
N ARG A 32 -22.59 -11.42 -41.61
CA ARG A 32 -23.03 -12.26 -42.74
C ARG A 32 -22.62 -11.70 -44.11
N THR A 33 -22.06 -10.48 -44.16
CA THR A 33 -21.63 -9.83 -45.41
C THR A 33 -20.34 -10.42 -45.99
N ARG A 34 -20.11 -10.25 -47.31
CA ARG A 34 -18.86 -10.64 -47.99
C ARG A 34 -17.61 -9.99 -47.38
N ILE A 35 -17.76 -8.81 -46.78
CA ILE A 35 -16.69 -8.07 -46.11
C ILE A 35 -16.29 -8.80 -44.82
N ALA A 36 -17.26 -9.23 -44.01
CA ALA A 36 -16.99 -10.01 -42.80
C ALA A 36 -16.37 -11.39 -43.08
N ARG A 37 -16.70 -12.04 -44.19
CA ARG A 37 -16.00 -13.28 -44.60
C ARG A 37 -14.56 -13.02 -45.00
N ARG A 38 -14.28 -11.95 -45.75
CA ARG A 38 -12.90 -11.54 -46.09
C ARG A 38 -12.11 -11.11 -44.86
N LEU A 39 -12.73 -10.37 -43.94
CA LEU A 39 -12.12 -10.02 -42.65
C LEU A 39 -11.88 -11.27 -41.82
N ARG A 40 -12.82 -12.22 -41.77
CA ARG A 40 -12.66 -13.45 -41.02
C ARG A 40 -11.53 -14.32 -41.58
N THR A 41 -11.43 -14.48 -42.90
CA THR A 41 -10.31 -15.22 -43.50
C THR A 41 -8.97 -14.49 -43.34
N ALA A 42 -8.96 -13.15 -43.43
CA ALA A 42 -7.75 -12.36 -43.18
C ALA A 42 -7.31 -12.37 -41.71
N ILE A 43 -8.29 -12.38 -40.78
CA ILE A 43 -8.08 -12.51 -39.34
C ILE A 43 -7.63 -13.94 -38.99
N GLU A 44 -8.22 -14.97 -39.60
CA GLU A 44 -7.77 -16.37 -39.44
C GLU A 44 -6.32 -16.53 -39.93
N GLU A 45 -5.99 -16.02 -41.12
CA GLU A 45 -4.62 -16.07 -41.64
C GLU A 45 -3.63 -15.31 -40.76
N THR A 46 -3.97 -14.11 -40.28
CA THR A 46 -3.07 -13.31 -39.41
C THR A 46 -2.93 -13.87 -37.98
N ILE A 47 -4.00 -14.45 -37.42
CA ILE A 47 -3.97 -15.09 -36.09
C ILE A 47 -3.15 -16.38 -36.12
N PHE A 48 -3.30 -17.19 -37.18
CA PHE A 48 -2.62 -18.48 -37.27
C PHE A 48 -1.20 -18.40 -37.85
N SER A 49 -0.83 -17.34 -38.60
CA SER A 49 0.54 -17.18 -39.13
C SER A 49 1.50 -16.48 -38.16
N ASN A 50 1.00 -15.54 -37.32
CA ASN A 50 1.80 -14.79 -36.35
C ASN A 50 0.98 -14.48 -35.08
N TRP A 51 0.78 -15.49 -34.24
CA TRP A 51 -0.03 -15.39 -33.01
C TRP A 51 0.39 -14.24 -32.07
N ARG A 52 1.68 -13.86 -32.05
CA ARG A 52 2.19 -12.74 -31.25
C ARG A 52 1.63 -11.39 -31.70
N LEU A 53 1.49 -11.20 -33.01
CA LEU A 53 0.97 -9.97 -33.62
C LEU A 53 -0.54 -9.86 -33.37
N ALA A 54 -1.25 -10.98 -33.51
CA ALA A 54 -2.66 -11.06 -33.16
C ALA A 54 -2.90 -10.77 -31.68
N LEU A 55 -2.07 -11.30 -30.78
CA LEU A 55 -2.20 -11.06 -29.35
C LEU A 55 -1.93 -9.59 -28.99
N LEU A 56 -0.84 -9.00 -29.49
CA LEU A 56 -0.52 -7.58 -29.23
C LEU A 56 -1.51 -6.60 -29.87
N GLY A 57 -2.03 -6.93 -31.06
CA GLY A 57 -3.08 -6.13 -31.71
C GLY A 57 -4.41 -6.21 -30.98
N THR A 58 -4.80 -7.41 -30.52
CA THR A 58 -6.04 -7.60 -29.75
C THR A 58 -5.97 -6.98 -28.37
N THR A 59 -4.82 -7.06 -27.67
CA THR A 59 -4.63 -6.35 -26.39
C THR A 59 -4.73 -4.85 -26.56
N GLY A 60 -4.15 -4.27 -27.63
CA GLY A 60 -4.27 -2.83 -27.90
C GLY A 60 -5.72 -2.38 -28.11
N ILE A 61 -6.52 -3.17 -28.85
CA ILE A 61 -7.94 -2.88 -29.08
C ILE A 61 -8.75 -2.99 -27.77
N VAL A 62 -8.52 -4.04 -26.98
CA VAL A 62 -9.22 -4.24 -25.69
C VAL A 62 -8.87 -3.13 -24.70
N LEU A 63 -7.60 -2.74 -24.61
CA LEU A 63 -7.15 -1.66 -23.75
C LEU A 63 -7.71 -0.30 -24.20
N SER A 64 -7.72 0.00 -25.51
CA SER A 64 -8.38 1.21 -26.03
C SER A 64 -9.89 1.22 -25.81
N ALA A 65 -10.56 0.07 -25.82
CA ALA A 65 -11.98 -0.01 -25.48
C ALA A 65 -12.21 0.21 -23.97
N ALA A 66 -11.36 -0.34 -23.11
CA ALA A 66 -11.44 -0.16 -21.67
C ALA A 66 -11.12 1.28 -21.24
N ALA A 67 -10.04 1.86 -21.78
CA ALA A 67 -9.70 3.27 -21.59
C ALA A 67 -10.80 4.18 -22.16
N GLY A 68 -11.27 3.87 -23.38
CA GLY A 68 -12.38 4.58 -24.03
C GLY A 68 -13.68 4.56 -23.21
N TRP A 69 -14.01 3.45 -22.54
CA TRP A 69 -15.16 3.43 -21.64
C TRP A 69 -15.04 4.46 -20.50
N ARG A 70 -13.85 4.55 -19.89
CA ARG A 70 -13.58 5.49 -18.78
C ARG A 70 -13.51 6.94 -19.24
N THR A 71 -12.87 7.20 -20.38
CA THR A 71 -12.84 8.52 -21.01
C THR A 71 -14.25 8.98 -21.41
N TRP A 72 -15.10 8.07 -21.90
CA TRP A 72 -16.49 8.36 -22.26
C TRP A 72 -17.33 8.72 -21.04
N GLU A 73 -17.20 7.96 -19.94
CA GLU A 73 -17.92 8.23 -18.69
C GLU A 73 -17.54 9.61 -18.11
N GLY A 74 -16.25 9.95 -18.09
CA GLY A 74 -15.81 11.27 -17.62
C GLY A 74 -16.25 12.42 -18.52
N MET A 75 -16.25 12.23 -19.84
CA MET A 75 -16.72 13.26 -20.77
C MET A 75 -18.25 13.39 -20.80
N TYR A 76 -18.97 12.29 -20.55
CA TYR A 76 -20.42 12.31 -20.35
C TYR A 76 -20.78 13.08 -19.06
N ASN A 77 -20.03 12.88 -17.98
CA ASN A 77 -20.16 13.68 -16.76
C ASN A 77 -19.93 15.18 -17.00
N PHE A 78 -19.13 15.53 -18.00
CA PHE A 78 -18.81 16.92 -18.36
C PHE A 78 -19.86 17.58 -19.27
N THR A 79 -20.30 16.87 -20.32
CA THR A 79 -21.19 17.46 -21.34
C THR A 79 -22.67 17.21 -21.10
N GLY A 80 -23.04 16.17 -20.35
CA GLY A 80 -24.41 15.68 -20.21
C GLY A 80 -24.99 15.05 -21.49
N GLU A 81 -24.23 15.03 -22.60
CA GLU A 81 -24.66 14.48 -23.88
C GLU A 81 -23.92 13.17 -24.20
N PRO A 82 -24.63 12.01 -24.22
CA PRO A 82 -23.98 10.71 -24.32
C PRO A 82 -23.40 10.43 -25.71
N LEU A 83 -24.03 10.97 -26.76
CA LEU A 83 -23.69 10.69 -28.16
C LEU A 83 -22.50 11.51 -28.64
N LEU A 84 -22.45 12.80 -28.29
CA LEU A 84 -21.31 13.67 -28.57
C LEU A 84 -20.05 13.19 -27.82
N SER A 85 -20.21 12.85 -26.54
CA SER A 85 -19.13 12.24 -25.74
C SER A 85 -18.60 10.97 -26.39
N GLY A 86 -19.49 10.06 -26.83
CA GLY A 86 -19.07 8.80 -27.45
C GLY A 86 -18.25 9.00 -28.73
N MET A 87 -18.66 9.94 -29.60
CA MET A 87 -17.96 10.24 -30.85
C MET A 87 -16.56 10.84 -30.61
N VAL A 88 -16.45 11.78 -29.65
CA VAL A 88 -15.17 12.41 -29.31
C VAL A 88 -14.22 11.38 -28.69
N THR A 89 -14.71 10.51 -27.79
CA THR A 89 -13.88 9.46 -27.18
C THR A 89 -13.38 8.46 -28.21
N PHE A 90 -14.23 8.05 -29.15
CA PHE A 90 -13.83 7.15 -30.24
C PHE A 90 -12.74 7.79 -31.11
N GLY A 91 -12.85 9.08 -31.40
CA GLY A 91 -11.83 9.85 -32.13
C GLY A 91 -10.49 9.88 -31.38
N ILE A 92 -10.51 10.21 -30.08
CA ILE A 92 -9.30 10.28 -29.24
C ILE A 92 -8.61 8.92 -29.16
N GLN A 93 -9.34 7.85 -28.84
CA GLN A 93 -8.78 6.51 -28.68
C GLN A 93 -8.28 5.93 -30.02
N GLY A 94 -9.01 6.17 -31.11
CA GLY A 94 -8.61 5.73 -32.44
C GLY A 94 -7.33 6.41 -32.93
N ILE A 95 -7.22 7.73 -32.76
CA ILE A 95 -6.00 8.48 -33.10
C ILE A 95 -4.83 8.03 -32.22
N MET A 96 -5.05 7.87 -30.92
CA MET A 96 -4.01 7.47 -29.98
C MET A 96 -3.40 6.10 -30.33
N LEU A 97 -4.22 5.11 -30.65
CA LEU A 97 -3.75 3.77 -31.06
C LEU A 97 -2.94 3.83 -32.37
N ILE A 98 -3.44 4.55 -33.38
CA ILE A 98 -2.77 4.69 -34.69
C ILE A 98 -1.42 5.38 -34.53
N VAL A 99 -1.37 6.47 -33.75
CA VAL A 99 -0.14 7.23 -33.53
C VAL A 99 0.87 6.42 -32.71
N ALA A 100 0.43 5.68 -31.69
CA ALA A 100 1.31 4.78 -30.94
C ALA A 100 1.97 3.74 -31.85
N TRP A 101 1.22 3.18 -32.81
CA TRP A 101 1.74 2.26 -33.81
C TRP A 101 2.77 2.93 -34.74
N LEU A 102 2.45 4.11 -35.29
CA LEU A 102 3.35 4.87 -36.16
C LEU A 102 4.64 5.28 -35.45
N ILE A 103 4.55 5.64 -34.17
CA ILE A 103 5.73 5.89 -33.33
C ILE A 103 6.57 4.61 -33.25
N GLY A 104 5.96 3.45 -32.97
CA GLY A 104 6.64 2.16 -32.97
C GLY A 104 7.39 1.83 -34.27
N GLU A 105 6.75 2.02 -35.43
CA GLU A 105 7.40 1.81 -36.74
C GLU A 105 8.60 2.74 -36.95
N SER A 106 8.52 3.96 -36.41
CA SER A 106 9.57 4.95 -36.55
C SER A 106 10.80 4.68 -35.68
N PHE A 107 10.63 4.04 -34.52
CA PHE A 107 11.73 3.54 -33.69
C PHE A 107 12.40 2.33 -34.33
N ALA A 108 11.60 1.39 -34.85
CA ALA A 108 12.10 0.19 -35.52
C ALA A 108 12.97 0.51 -36.75
N THR A 109 12.58 1.52 -37.54
CA THR A 109 13.32 1.93 -38.75
C THR A 109 14.52 2.84 -38.47
N GLY A 110 14.58 3.47 -37.29
CA GLY A 110 15.61 4.43 -36.93
C GLY A 110 16.90 3.83 -36.35
N MET A 111 16.83 2.66 -35.72
CA MET A 111 17.93 2.03 -34.99
C MET A 111 19.04 1.42 -35.88
N ASN A 112 18.76 1.10 -37.16
CA ASN A 112 19.70 0.38 -38.04
C ASN A 112 20.56 1.26 -38.97
N ARG A 113 20.69 2.55 -38.67
CA ARG A 113 21.50 3.48 -39.50
C ARG A 113 22.95 3.51 -39.04
N GLN A 114 23.88 3.01 -39.87
CA GLN A 114 25.31 3.32 -39.71
C GLN A 114 25.64 4.69 -40.30
N SER A 115 26.30 5.53 -39.51
CA SER A 115 26.88 6.79 -39.98
C SER A 115 28.08 6.49 -40.89
N ARG A 116 28.17 7.17 -42.04
CA ARG A 116 29.32 7.11 -42.95
C ARG A 116 30.62 7.40 -42.14
N PRO A 117 31.70 6.61 -42.26
CA PRO A 117 32.99 7.01 -41.70
C PRO A 117 33.53 8.17 -42.54
N GLY A 118 33.09 9.38 -42.21
CA GLY A 118 33.51 10.64 -42.81
C GLY A 118 34.13 11.50 -41.72
N GLN A 119 35.41 11.79 -41.89
CA GLN A 119 36.27 12.70 -41.11
C GLN A 119 35.50 13.78 -40.33
N SER A 120 35.37 13.61 -39.02
CA SER A 120 34.94 14.69 -38.14
C SER A 120 36.11 15.66 -37.92
N ALA A 121 36.12 16.75 -38.67
CA ALA A 121 37.12 17.82 -38.61
C ALA A 121 37.00 18.76 -37.39
N LEU A 122 36.46 18.30 -36.24
CA LEU A 122 36.12 19.18 -35.12
C LEU A 122 36.74 18.82 -33.76
N ALA A 123 37.67 17.87 -33.69
CA ALA A 123 38.51 17.72 -32.50
C ALA A 123 39.85 17.11 -32.89
N SER A 124 40.90 17.91 -32.93
CA SER A 124 42.27 17.40 -32.96
C SER A 124 42.59 16.78 -31.60
N SER A 125 43.27 15.62 -31.63
CA SER A 125 43.68 14.83 -30.47
C SER A 125 44.60 15.55 -29.47
N GLY A 126 44.97 16.81 -29.74
CA GLY A 126 45.80 17.63 -28.86
C GLY A 126 45.05 18.55 -27.88
N ALA A 127 43.75 18.81 -28.09
CA ALA A 127 42.99 19.76 -27.26
C ALA A 127 42.26 19.11 -26.06
N GLN A 128 42.15 17.78 -26.05
CA GLN A 128 41.39 17.00 -25.09
C GLN A 128 41.94 17.04 -23.63
N PRO A 129 43.27 17.11 -23.39
CA PRO A 129 43.81 17.22 -22.03
C PRO A 129 43.55 18.60 -21.40
N TRP A 130 43.70 19.66 -22.18
CA TRP A 130 43.57 21.06 -21.71
C TRP A 130 42.15 21.40 -21.26
N ILE A 131 41.15 20.85 -21.94
CA ILE A 131 39.74 21.03 -21.56
C ILE A 131 39.47 20.34 -20.21
N GLY A 132 40.03 19.14 -19.99
CA GLY A 132 39.92 18.42 -18.72
C GLY A 132 40.57 19.15 -17.54
N THR A 133 41.75 19.75 -17.72
CA THR A 133 42.45 20.51 -16.66
C THR A 133 41.70 21.78 -16.28
N VAL A 134 41.14 22.51 -17.25
CA VAL A 134 40.37 23.74 -16.99
C VAL A 134 39.08 23.43 -16.21
N ILE A 135 38.42 22.30 -16.53
CA ILE A 135 37.21 21.86 -15.83
C ILE A 135 37.53 21.39 -14.40
N GLY A 136 38.62 20.64 -14.21
CA GLY A 136 39.06 20.18 -12.89
C GLY A 136 39.42 21.34 -11.95
N LEU A 137 40.07 22.38 -12.48
CA LEU A 137 40.43 23.59 -11.72
C LEU A 137 39.18 24.38 -11.28
N LEU A 138 38.15 24.45 -12.14
CA LEU A 138 36.87 25.07 -11.83
C LEU A 138 36.10 24.29 -10.74
N LEU A 139 36.06 22.95 -10.82
CA LEU A 139 35.44 22.11 -9.79
C LEU A 139 36.12 22.28 -8.42
N PHE A 140 37.44 22.34 -8.39
CA PHE A 140 38.21 22.56 -7.16
C PHE A 140 37.91 23.92 -6.53
N LEU A 141 37.91 25.00 -7.33
CA LEU A 141 37.57 26.34 -6.84
C LEU A 141 36.14 26.43 -6.29
N THR A 142 35.18 25.76 -6.94
CA THR A 142 33.78 25.76 -6.51
C THR A 142 33.58 24.97 -5.21
N GLY A 143 34.22 23.80 -5.09
CA GLY A 143 34.22 23.00 -3.86
C GLY A 143 34.92 23.70 -2.68
N PHE A 144 36.01 24.43 -2.95
CA PHE A 144 36.77 25.18 -1.93
C PHE A 144 35.96 26.35 -1.35
N VAL A 145 35.18 27.06 -2.17
CA VAL A 145 34.29 28.15 -1.71
C VAL A 145 33.13 27.62 -0.85
N LEU A 146 32.54 26.47 -1.24
CA LEU A 146 31.49 25.80 -0.45
C LEU A 146 32.03 25.28 0.88
N PHE A 147 33.26 24.76 0.89
CA PHE A 147 33.93 24.30 2.12
C PHE A 147 34.18 25.46 3.10
N LEU A 148 34.61 26.63 2.62
CA LEU A 148 34.80 27.83 3.46
C LEU A 148 33.49 28.38 4.02
N GLN A 149 32.37 28.26 3.29
CA GLN A 149 31.05 28.61 3.80
C GLN A 149 30.54 27.61 4.85
N TRP A 150 30.90 26.33 4.72
CA TRP A 150 30.47 25.28 5.63
C TRP A 150 31.27 25.25 6.94
N SER A 151 32.52 25.72 6.95
CA SER A 151 33.40 25.67 8.13
C SER A 151 33.38 26.92 9.05
N GLY A 152 32.48 27.89 8.83
CA GLY A 152 32.47 29.18 9.54
C GLY A 152 31.54 29.26 10.74
N ASN A 153 32.04 28.94 11.93
CA ASN A 153 31.44 29.25 13.24
C ASN A 153 31.33 30.77 13.50
N GLY A 154 30.19 31.21 14.05
CA GLY A 154 30.09 32.20 15.14
C GLY A 154 30.49 33.66 14.88
N ASP A 155 29.52 34.55 15.11
CA ASP A 155 29.57 36.01 15.23
C ASP A 155 30.89 36.59 15.79
N GLY A 156 31.48 37.58 15.11
CA GLY A 156 32.78 38.15 15.46
C GLY A 156 33.07 39.51 14.83
N LYS A 157 32.59 40.57 15.47
CA LYS A 157 33.07 41.95 15.26
C LYS A 157 34.59 42.03 15.52
N GLN A 158 35.25 42.84 14.71
CA GLN A 158 36.64 43.37 14.82
C GLN A 158 37.80 42.48 14.35
N ALA A 159 38.15 42.66 13.07
CA ALA A 159 39.55 42.81 12.65
C ALA A 159 39.61 43.81 11.48
N ALA A 160 40.69 44.59 11.42
CA ALA A 160 40.74 45.94 10.87
C ALA A 160 40.67 46.07 9.34
N GLY A 161 39.90 47.07 8.89
CA GLY A 161 40.24 47.97 7.80
C GLY A 161 40.29 47.39 6.38
N LEU A 162 39.14 47.16 5.77
CA LEU A 162 38.88 47.25 4.32
C LEU A 162 37.36 47.12 4.08
N SER A 163 36.65 48.22 4.27
CA SER A 163 35.24 48.37 3.91
C SER A 163 35.13 48.77 2.43
N ASP A 164 34.74 47.85 1.55
CA ASP A 164 33.87 48.08 0.36
C ASP A 164 33.87 46.94 -0.68
N ILE A 165 33.79 45.68 -0.27
CA ILE A 165 33.43 44.62 -1.22
C ILE A 165 32.40 43.69 -0.59
N ASP A 166 31.16 43.82 -1.04
CA ASP A 166 30.03 42.97 -0.67
C ASP A 166 30.16 41.61 -1.41
N TRP A 167 30.79 40.64 -0.75
CA TRP A 167 31.06 39.30 -1.27
C TRP A 167 29.79 38.42 -1.44
N SER A 168 28.64 38.85 -0.89
CA SER A 168 27.40 38.07 -0.92
C SER A 168 26.70 38.10 -2.28
N ALA A 169 26.80 39.21 -3.01
CA ALA A 169 26.15 39.38 -4.33
C ALA A 169 26.97 38.78 -5.49
N ALA A 170 28.29 38.66 -5.34
CA ALA A 170 29.16 38.07 -6.35
C ALA A 170 29.08 36.53 -6.35
N GLY A 171 28.93 35.90 -5.18
CA GLY A 171 28.89 34.43 -5.04
C GLY A 171 27.78 33.76 -5.87
N ASN A 172 26.56 34.32 -5.84
CA ASN A 172 25.42 33.70 -6.53
C ASN A 172 25.50 33.77 -8.06
N LYS A 173 26.09 34.83 -8.63
CA LYS A 173 26.21 34.99 -10.09
C LYS A 173 27.36 34.17 -10.68
N PHE A 174 28.48 34.05 -9.96
CA PHE A 174 29.59 33.19 -10.36
C PHE A 174 29.25 31.70 -10.21
N LEU A 175 28.43 31.31 -9.22
CA LEU A 175 27.93 29.94 -9.08
C LEU A 175 26.98 29.53 -10.20
N MET A 176 26.05 30.40 -10.62
CA MET A 176 25.18 30.10 -11.78
C MET A 176 25.96 30.01 -13.09
N PHE A 177 26.93 30.89 -13.30
CA PHE A 177 27.78 30.84 -14.49
C PHE A 177 28.70 29.61 -14.50
N GLY A 178 29.29 29.29 -13.35
CA GLY A 178 30.10 28.09 -13.14
C GLY A 178 29.31 26.79 -13.34
N ALA A 179 28.10 26.70 -12.77
CA ALA A 179 27.21 25.55 -12.93
C ALA A 179 26.72 25.39 -14.39
N GLY A 180 26.42 26.50 -15.08
CA GLY A 180 26.06 26.48 -16.50
C GLY A 180 27.19 25.99 -17.40
N LEU A 181 28.43 26.43 -17.14
CA LEU A 181 29.61 25.98 -17.88
C LEU A 181 29.97 24.53 -17.57
N LEU A 182 29.77 24.09 -16.32
CA LEU A 182 29.92 22.69 -15.90
C LEU A 182 28.91 21.78 -16.61
N LEU A 183 27.64 22.20 -16.74
CA LEU A 183 26.62 21.44 -17.47
C LEU A 183 26.97 21.29 -18.95
N VAL A 184 27.45 22.36 -19.60
CA VAL A 184 27.88 22.33 -21.01
C VAL A 184 29.13 21.46 -21.20
N ALA A 185 30.09 21.54 -20.27
CA ALA A 185 31.30 20.73 -20.29
C ALA A 185 31.03 19.24 -20.01
N LEU A 186 30.13 18.94 -19.08
CA LEU A 186 29.68 17.58 -18.78
C LEU A 186 28.92 17.00 -19.97
N PHE A 187 28.09 17.80 -20.65
CA PHE A 187 27.38 17.42 -21.87
C PHE A 187 28.33 17.12 -23.03
N ALA A 188 29.39 17.93 -23.21
CA ALA A 188 30.40 17.72 -24.26
C ALA A 188 31.26 16.47 -24.01
N LEU A 189 31.64 16.18 -22.77
CA LEU A 189 32.36 14.97 -22.39
C LEU A 189 31.48 13.72 -22.49
N TYR A 190 30.19 13.80 -22.12
CA TYR A 190 29.25 12.70 -22.25
C TYR A 190 28.93 12.35 -23.71
N ALA A 191 28.77 13.34 -24.58
CA ALA A 191 28.47 13.14 -26.01
C ALA A 191 29.59 12.43 -26.79
N ALA A 192 30.82 12.43 -26.27
CA ALA A 192 31.98 11.76 -26.88
C ALA A 192 32.11 10.27 -26.50
N SER A 193 31.36 9.79 -25.49
CA SER A 193 31.39 8.38 -25.07
C SER A 193 30.49 7.49 -25.94
N ASP A 194 30.95 6.27 -26.28
CA ASP A 194 30.17 5.30 -27.08
C ASP A 194 28.87 4.84 -26.39
N ILE A 195 28.72 5.09 -25.08
CA ILE A 195 27.50 4.85 -24.30
C ILE A 195 26.34 5.77 -24.75
N VAL A 196 26.64 6.99 -25.22
CA VAL A 196 25.63 8.03 -25.49
C VAL A 196 25.22 8.10 -26.96
N ARG A 197 26.02 7.55 -27.88
CA ARG A 197 25.66 7.46 -29.31
C ARG A 197 24.30 6.82 -29.58
N PRO A 198 23.89 5.69 -28.94
CA PRO A 198 22.55 5.15 -29.11
C PRO A 198 21.45 6.06 -28.54
N TYR A 199 21.69 6.76 -27.42
CA TYR A 199 20.73 7.71 -26.85
C TYR A 199 20.55 8.97 -27.71
N ILE A 200 21.61 9.49 -28.32
CA ILE A 200 21.53 10.61 -29.28
C ILE A 200 20.77 10.20 -30.53
N GLN A 201 20.89 8.93 -30.98
CA GLN A 201 20.08 8.41 -32.08
C GLN A 201 18.60 8.33 -31.71
N VAL A 202 18.27 7.84 -30.51
CA VAL A 202 16.90 7.82 -29.96
C VAL A 202 16.31 9.23 -29.89
N VAL A 203 17.04 10.20 -29.33
CA VAL A 203 16.61 11.61 -29.25
C VAL A 203 16.40 12.22 -30.64
N ARG A 204 17.25 11.90 -31.61
CA ARG A 204 17.10 12.36 -33.00
C ARG A 204 15.86 11.78 -33.69
N ILE A 205 15.52 10.52 -33.41
CA ILE A 205 14.28 9.90 -33.92
C ILE A 205 13.05 10.58 -33.30
N ILE A 206 13.08 10.84 -31.99
CA ILE A 206 12.02 11.57 -31.27
C ILE A 206 11.81 12.96 -31.86
N LEU A 207 12.88 13.73 -32.06
CA LEU A 207 12.83 15.09 -32.64
C LEU A 207 12.27 15.10 -34.07
N ARG A 208 12.69 14.15 -34.91
CA ARG A 208 12.23 14.05 -36.30
C ARG A 208 10.74 13.72 -36.41
N ASN A 209 10.22 12.97 -35.43
CA ASN A 209 8.81 12.59 -35.35
C ASN A 209 8.06 13.34 -34.24
N SER A 210 8.55 14.53 -33.88
CA SER A 210 8.00 15.36 -32.80
C SER A 210 6.51 15.67 -32.98
N MET A 211 6.03 15.81 -34.21
CA MET A 211 4.61 16.01 -34.51
C MET A 211 3.74 14.80 -34.09
N LEU A 212 4.21 13.57 -34.30
CA LEU A 212 3.51 12.36 -33.85
C LEU A 212 3.50 12.29 -32.32
N TRP A 213 4.60 12.63 -31.68
CA TRP A 213 4.70 12.69 -30.22
C TRP A 213 3.80 13.76 -29.60
N LEU A 214 3.71 14.96 -30.19
CA LEU A 214 2.79 16.01 -29.76
C LEU A 214 1.34 15.57 -29.90
N MET A 215 0.98 14.95 -31.03
CA MET A 215 -0.37 14.46 -31.26
C MET A 215 -0.74 13.34 -30.27
N PHE A 216 0.20 12.43 -30.00
CA PHE A 216 0.05 11.38 -28.99
C PHE A 216 -0.15 11.95 -27.59
N LEU A 217 0.75 12.83 -27.13
CA LEU A 217 0.70 13.44 -25.80
C LEU A 217 -0.55 14.30 -25.61
N ALA A 218 -1.02 15.00 -26.65
CA ALA A 218 -2.27 15.74 -26.60
C ALA A 218 -3.47 14.80 -26.43
N CYS A 219 -3.55 13.72 -27.22
CA CYS A 219 -4.63 12.73 -27.09
C CYS A 219 -4.59 12.02 -25.74
N MET A 220 -3.40 11.64 -25.27
CA MET A 220 -3.18 11.02 -23.97
C MET A 220 -3.57 11.96 -22.83
N ALA A 221 -3.13 13.22 -22.84
CA ALA A 221 -3.50 14.18 -21.80
C ALA A 221 -5.02 14.38 -21.73
N THR A 222 -5.69 14.46 -22.88
CA THR A 222 -7.15 14.59 -22.95
C THR A 222 -7.85 13.32 -22.45
N SER A 223 -7.32 12.14 -22.79
CA SER A 223 -7.83 10.84 -22.35
C SER A 223 -7.66 10.63 -20.84
N VAL A 224 -6.46 10.88 -20.30
CA VAL A 224 -6.14 10.82 -18.87
C VAL A 224 -7.00 11.80 -18.08
N PHE A 225 -7.19 13.01 -18.58
CA PHE A 225 -8.00 14.03 -17.91
C PHE A 225 -9.44 13.58 -17.66
N PHE A 226 -10.12 13.06 -18.69
CA PHE A 226 -11.51 12.60 -18.53
C PHE A 226 -11.59 11.24 -17.83
N SER A 227 -10.66 10.32 -18.07
CA SER A 227 -10.66 9.02 -17.37
C SER A 227 -10.38 9.17 -15.87
N PHE A 228 -9.56 10.15 -15.47
CA PHE A 228 -9.33 10.49 -14.06
C PHE A 228 -10.63 10.85 -13.32
N ASP A 229 -11.49 11.70 -13.90
CA ASP A 229 -12.79 12.06 -13.28
C ASP A 229 -13.68 10.84 -13.05
N SER A 230 -13.75 9.94 -14.05
CA SER A 230 -14.48 8.67 -13.94
C SER A 230 -13.91 7.78 -12.82
N PHE A 231 -12.58 7.61 -12.77
CA PHE A 231 -11.94 6.79 -11.73
C PHE A 231 -12.13 7.40 -10.34
N PHE A 232 -11.89 8.70 -10.18
CA PHE A 232 -12.08 9.41 -8.92
C PHE A 232 -13.53 9.30 -8.43
N THR A 233 -14.50 9.40 -9.33
CA THR A 233 -15.91 9.19 -9.02
C THR A 233 -16.22 7.77 -8.57
N SER A 234 -15.68 6.77 -9.26
CA SER A 234 -15.95 5.36 -8.95
C SER A 234 -15.29 4.88 -7.66
N ILE A 235 -14.15 5.46 -7.29
CA ILE A 235 -13.40 5.11 -6.09
C ILE A 235 -13.96 5.82 -4.85
N PHE A 236 -14.62 6.98 -5.02
CA PHE A 236 -15.09 7.81 -3.91
C PHE A 236 -16.63 7.89 -3.84
N PRO A 237 -17.30 7.05 -3.01
CA PRO A 237 -18.75 7.11 -2.81
C PRO A 237 -19.17 8.38 -2.03
N GLN A 238 -20.36 8.92 -2.35
CA GLN A 238 -20.84 10.21 -1.80
C GLN A 238 -20.86 10.26 -0.26
N SER A 239 -21.07 9.13 0.43
CA SER A 239 -21.15 9.07 1.90
C SER A 239 -19.82 9.37 2.61
N GLU A 240 -18.69 8.97 2.02
CA GLU A 240 -17.37 9.24 2.60
C GLU A 240 -16.96 10.70 2.36
N ARG A 241 -17.47 11.34 1.29
CA ARG A 241 -17.15 12.74 0.96
C ARG A 241 -17.72 13.66 2.01
N VAL A 242 -18.98 13.39 2.40
CA VAL A 242 -19.68 14.16 3.43
C VAL A 242 -18.97 14.01 4.78
N ARG A 243 -18.54 12.80 5.14
CA ARG A 243 -17.84 12.56 6.42
C ARG A 243 -16.44 13.18 6.46
N ALA A 244 -15.68 13.09 5.38
CA ALA A 244 -14.36 13.74 5.28
C ALA A 244 -14.49 15.27 5.24
N ALA A 245 -15.50 15.80 4.55
CA ALA A 245 -15.79 17.23 4.52
C ALA A 245 -16.24 17.75 5.90
N GLU A 246 -16.99 16.96 6.67
CA GLU A 246 -17.38 17.29 8.03
C GLU A 246 -16.17 17.36 8.98
N LEU A 247 -15.29 16.35 8.95
CA LEU A 247 -14.04 16.36 9.74
C LEU A 247 -13.12 17.54 9.37
N ARG A 248 -13.02 17.86 8.07
CA ARG A 248 -12.24 19.01 7.60
C ARG A 248 -12.84 20.33 8.10
N ALA A 249 -14.16 20.49 8.02
CA ALA A 249 -14.84 21.69 8.49
C ALA A 249 -14.76 21.83 10.01
N GLN A 250 -14.79 20.74 10.77
CA GLN A 250 -14.53 20.78 12.21
C GLN A 250 -13.13 21.32 12.52
N ASN A 251 -12.10 20.83 11.84
CA ASN A 251 -10.73 21.33 12.02
C ASN A 251 -10.57 22.80 11.60
N GLN A 252 -11.18 23.20 10.48
CA GLN A 252 -11.15 24.59 10.01
C GLN A 252 -11.88 25.54 10.96
N VAL A 253 -13.08 25.17 11.41
CA VAL A 253 -13.85 25.98 12.37
C VAL A 253 -13.16 26.03 13.73
N SER A 254 -12.52 24.95 14.16
CA SER A 254 -11.66 24.98 15.36
C SER A 254 -10.54 26.01 15.22
N GLY A 255 -9.85 26.05 14.07
CA GLY A 255 -8.83 27.06 13.79
C GLY A 255 -9.39 28.49 13.85
N ILE A 256 -10.55 28.73 13.23
CA ILE A 256 -11.22 30.04 13.26
C ILE A 256 -11.59 30.46 14.69
N ILE A 257 -12.06 29.53 15.53
CA ILE A 257 -12.37 29.81 16.95
C ILE A 257 -11.09 30.20 17.70
N THR A 258 -9.96 29.52 17.45
CA THR A 258 -8.66 29.88 18.01
C THR A 258 -8.18 31.25 17.52
N ASP A 259 -8.38 31.59 16.25
CA ASP A 259 -8.04 32.91 15.70
C ASP A 259 -8.88 34.02 16.34
N ILE A 260 -10.17 33.76 16.60
CA ILE A 260 -11.05 34.67 17.35
C ILE A 260 -10.52 34.86 18.77
N GLU A 261 -10.13 33.79 19.46
CA GLU A 261 -9.57 33.84 20.81
C GLU A 261 -8.28 34.68 20.86
N GLN A 262 -7.37 34.47 19.91
CA GLN A 262 -6.15 35.27 19.77
C GLN A 262 -6.45 36.75 19.49
N ALA A 263 -7.43 37.04 18.62
CA ALA A 263 -7.86 38.40 18.32
C ALA A 263 -8.46 39.10 19.55
N ILE A 264 -9.28 38.40 20.34
CA ILE A 264 -9.81 38.91 21.61
C ILE A 264 -8.67 39.21 22.59
N ALA A 265 -7.73 38.28 22.77
CA ALA A 265 -6.61 38.46 23.70
C ALA A 265 -5.71 39.64 23.29
N ALA A 266 -5.36 39.75 22.01
CA ALA A 266 -4.57 40.85 21.48
C ALA A 266 -5.28 42.20 21.64
N ARG A 267 -6.59 42.25 21.38
CA ARG A 267 -7.38 43.49 21.51
C ARG A 267 -7.60 43.89 22.96
N HIS A 268 -7.82 42.93 23.85
CA HIS A 268 -7.93 43.17 25.30
C HIS A 268 -6.65 43.79 25.85
N ALA A 269 -5.48 43.23 25.51
CA ALA A 269 -4.19 43.78 25.92
C ALA A 269 -3.98 45.21 25.39
N ALA A 270 -4.31 45.48 24.13
CA ALA A 270 -4.18 46.81 23.53
C ALA A 270 -5.09 47.86 24.20
N LEU A 271 -6.36 47.52 24.43
CA LEU A 271 -7.32 48.42 25.07
C LEU A 271 -7.01 48.64 26.56
N ALA A 272 -6.48 47.62 27.25
CA ALA A 272 -6.01 47.73 28.62
C ALA A 272 -4.83 48.71 28.73
N GLU A 273 -3.85 48.62 27.82
CA GLU A 273 -2.72 49.56 27.79
C GLU A 273 -3.18 50.99 27.45
N GLU A 274 -4.14 51.13 26.52
CA GLU A 274 -4.71 52.42 26.13
C GLU A 274 -5.43 53.11 27.30
N LEU A 275 -6.22 52.37 28.08
CA LEU A 275 -6.94 52.88 29.25
C LEU A 275 -6.01 53.63 30.22
N PHE A 276 -4.87 53.04 30.56
CA PHE A 276 -3.92 53.64 31.51
C PHE A 276 -3.14 54.84 30.96
N LYS A 277 -3.17 55.05 29.64
CA LYS A 277 -2.61 56.25 28.99
C LYS A 277 -3.58 57.43 28.98
N THR A 278 -4.90 57.18 29.11
CA THR A 278 -5.94 58.21 29.07
C THR A 278 -5.78 59.24 30.19
N GLN A 279 -6.22 60.48 29.92
CA GLN A 279 -6.21 61.53 30.95
C GLN A 279 -7.21 61.23 32.08
N ALA A 280 -8.34 60.59 31.76
CA ALA A 280 -9.36 60.19 32.74
C ALA A 280 -8.79 59.27 33.83
N TRP A 281 -8.01 58.25 33.45
CA TRP A 281 -7.35 57.39 34.43
C TRP A 281 -6.31 58.15 35.27
N LYS A 282 -5.48 58.99 34.64
CA LYS A 282 -4.44 59.75 35.37
C LYS A 282 -5.04 60.69 36.41
N ASP A 283 -6.15 61.33 36.09
CA ASP A 283 -6.84 62.23 37.01
C ASP A 283 -7.45 61.45 38.19
N TYR A 284 -8.06 60.29 37.93
CA TYR A 284 -8.61 59.42 38.97
C TYR A 284 -7.52 58.81 39.86
N ASP A 285 -6.43 58.30 39.27
CA ASP A 285 -5.29 57.74 39.98
C ASP A 285 -4.62 58.77 40.90
N ALA A 286 -4.58 60.04 40.49
CA ALA A 286 -4.12 61.15 41.33
C ALA A 286 -5.06 61.43 42.53
N GLN A 287 -6.37 61.23 42.40
CA GLN A 287 -7.29 61.30 43.55
C GLN A 287 -7.10 60.11 44.51
N LEU A 288 -6.90 58.91 43.96
CA LEU A 288 -6.59 57.71 44.75
C LEU A 288 -5.25 57.84 45.50
N GLU A 289 -4.28 58.55 44.92
CA GLU A 289 -3.00 58.81 45.60
C GLU A 289 -3.16 59.82 46.74
N LYS A 290 -3.96 60.88 46.55
CA LYS A 290 -4.27 61.87 47.61
C LYS A 290 -4.94 61.21 48.82
N ILE A 291 -5.89 60.30 48.59
CA ILE A 291 -6.56 59.61 49.70
C ILE A 291 -5.63 58.63 50.42
N ALA A 292 -4.76 57.93 49.68
CA ALA A 292 -3.74 57.07 50.28
C ALA A 292 -2.77 57.88 51.16
N GLN A 293 -2.31 59.05 50.68
CA GLN A 293 -1.45 59.97 51.44
C GLN A 293 -2.16 60.54 52.68
N ALA A 294 -3.43 60.92 52.56
CA ALA A 294 -4.23 61.41 53.69
C ALA A 294 -4.44 60.31 54.75
N ALA A 295 -4.69 59.08 54.32
CA ALA A 295 -4.84 57.92 55.20
C ALA A 295 -3.54 57.55 55.92
N THR A 296 -2.38 57.64 55.24
CA THR A 296 -1.07 57.37 55.88
C THR A 296 -0.75 58.38 56.97
N GLN A 297 -1.10 59.66 56.77
CA GLN A 297 -0.90 60.72 57.77
C GLN A 297 -1.77 60.57 59.02
N SER A 298 -2.83 59.75 58.96
CA SER A 298 -3.85 59.62 60.00
C SER A 298 -4.02 58.21 60.56
N GLN A 299 -3.05 57.33 60.30
CA GLN A 299 -3.09 55.91 60.63
C GLN A 299 -3.44 55.61 62.10
N ALA A 300 -2.83 56.33 63.06
CA ALA A 300 -3.07 56.12 64.49
C ALA A 300 -4.49 56.53 64.95
N VAL A 301 -5.11 57.47 64.25
CA VAL A 301 -6.46 57.99 64.57
C VAL A 301 -7.53 57.04 64.02
N ILE A 302 -7.32 56.52 62.81
CA ILE A 302 -8.18 55.51 62.17
C ILE A 302 -8.14 54.19 62.96
N GLU A 303 -6.97 53.77 63.43
CA GLU A 303 -6.80 52.54 64.22
C GLU A 303 -7.61 52.57 65.51
N LYS A 304 -7.63 53.70 66.21
CA LYS A 304 -8.43 53.87 67.43
C LYS A 304 -9.94 53.77 67.16
N TYR A 305 -10.43 54.47 66.13
CA TYR A 305 -11.85 54.46 65.76
C TYR A 305 -12.35 53.07 65.33
N VAL A 306 -11.55 52.33 64.57
CA VAL A 306 -11.89 50.98 64.09
C VAL A 306 -11.84 49.96 65.22
N ASN A 307 -10.88 50.05 66.13
CA ASN A 307 -10.79 49.17 67.30
C ASN A 307 -12.00 49.33 68.23
N ASP A 308 -12.45 50.57 68.47
CA ASP A 308 -13.64 50.86 69.29
C ASP A 308 -14.92 50.21 68.70
N GLN A 309 -15.08 50.25 67.36
CA GLN A 309 -16.20 49.60 66.65
C GLN A 309 -16.17 48.06 66.71
N ILE A 310 -14.98 47.46 66.72
CA ILE A 310 -14.81 46.00 66.76
C ILE A 310 -15.14 45.43 68.15
N GLU A 311 -14.77 46.14 69.22
CA GLU A 311 -15.03 45.70 70.59
C GLU A 311 -16.53 45.66 70.93
N GLU A 312 -17.28 46.69 70.55
CA GLU A 312 -18.74 46.76 70.78
C GLU A 312 -19.50 45.63 70.07
N ARG A 313 -19.09 45.28 68.84
CA ARG A 313 -19.73 44.20 68.06
C ARG A 313 -19.38 42.79 68.56
N ARG A 314 -18.15 42.57 69.06
CA ARG A 314 -17.76 41.26 69.63
C ARG A 314 -18.59 40.89 70.86
N GLN A 315 -18.90 41.88 71.71
CA GLN A 315 -19.72 41.67 72.91
C GLN A 315 -21.14 41.22 72.55
N ALA A 316 -21.76 41.84 71.53
CA ALA A 316 -23.11 41.49 71.08
C ALA A 316 -23.21 40.08 70.47
N VAL A 317 -22.19 39.63 69.72
CA VAL A 317 -22.17 38.29 69.12
C VAL A 317 -21.97 37.20 70.17
N GLN A 318 -21.10 37.44 71.15
CA GLN A 318 -20.82 36.47 72.21
C GLN A 318 -22.05 36.17 73.06
N GLU A 319 -22.86 37.19 73.39
CA GLU A 319 -24.11 37.01 74.13
C GLU A 319 -25.13 36.13 73.36
N GLN A 320 -25.21 36.27 72.04
CA GLN A 320 -26.12 35.45 71.23
C GLN A 320 -25.62 34.02 71.05
N GLN A 321 -24.29 33.80 71.01
CA GLN A 321 -23.70 32.46 70.94
C GLN A 321 -23.99 31.63 72.19
N GLU A 322 -23.97 32.24 73.39
CA GLU A 322 -24.33 31.57 74.64
C GLU A 322 -25.82 31.16 74.67
N ARG A 323 -26.72 32.01 74.15
CA ARG A 323 -28.15 31.71 74.02
C ARG A 323 -28.41 30.56 73.03
N MET A 324 -27.65 30.50 71.93
CA MET A 324 -27.74 29.40 70.97
C MET A 324 -27.25 28.08 71.55
N ALA A 325 -26.08 28.09 72.23
CA ALA A 325 -25.50 26.89 72.83
C ALA A 325 -26.41 26.29 73.92
N SER A 326 -27.02 27.14 74.75
CA SER A 326 -27.98 26.70 75.78
C SER A 326 -29.28 26.14 75.18
N ALA A 327 -29.82 26.75 74.13
CA ALA A 327 -30.99 26.22 73.42
C ALA A 327 -30.70 24.87 72.71
N GLN A 328 -29.53 24.72 72.09
CA GLN A 328 -29.11 23.47 71.44
C GLN A 328 -28.89 22.33 72.44
N ALA A 329 -28.31 22.62 73.61
CA ALA A 329 -28.18 21.64 74.69
C ALA A 329 -29.56 21.17 75.20
N GLY A 330 -30.52 22.09 75.33
CA GLY A 330 -31.92 21.78 75.65
C GLY A 330 -32.60 20.87 74.61
N GLN A 331 -32.36 21.12 73.32
CA GLN A 331 -32.88 20.27 72.23
C GLN A 331 -32.35 18.84 72.30
N ALA A 332 -31.05 18.67 72.52
CA ALA A 332 -30.44 17.34 72.56
C ALA A 332 -31.03 16.47 73.66
N GLY A 333 -31.29 17.04 74.84
CA GLY A 333 -31.94 16.33 75.95
C GLY A 333 -33.37 15.88 75.63
N LEU A 334 -34.18 16.76 75.03
CA LEU A 334 -35.57 16.45 74.68
C LEU A 334 -35.67 15.49 73.48
N ALA A 335 -34.75 15.59 72.52
CA ALA A 335 -34.69 14.68 71.38
C ALA A 335 -34.40 13.23 71.82
N ASN A 336 -33.47 13.03 72.75
CA ASN A 336 -33.17 11.70 73.31
C ASN A 336 -34.39 11.11 74.04
N ARG A 337 -35.12 11.94 74.80
CA ARG A 337 -36.35 11.51 75.47
C ARG A 337 -37.47 11.15 74.48
N LYS A 338 -37.59 11.90 73.38
CA LYS A 338 -38.52 11.59 72.28
C LYS A 338 -38.21 10.23 71.65
N VAL A 339 -36.94 9.93 71.38
CA VAL A 339 -36.52 8.62 70.84
C VAL A 339 -36.95 7.49 71.78
N SER A 340 -36.63 7.60 73.07
CA SER A 340 -37.00 6.59 74.08
C SER A 340 -38.52 6.34 74.15
N LEU A 341 -39.34 7.39 74.12
CA LEU A 341 -40.80 7.26 74.16
C LEU A 341 -41.36 6.69 72.84
N THR A 342 -40.71 6.98 71.71
CA THR A 342 -41.10 6.43 70.41
C THR A 342 -40.83 4.92 70.33
N ASP A 343 -39.71 4.46 70.88
CA ASP A 343 -39.38 3.04 70.99
C ASP A 343 -40.35 2.31 71.93
N GLU A 344 -40.69 2.91 73.07
CA GLU A 344 -41.70 2.36 74.01
C GLU A 344 -43.08 2.26 73.34
N LYS A 345 -43.50 3.28 72.60
CA LYS A 345 -44.75 3.27 71.82
C LYS A 345 -44.77 2.14 70.80
N ALA A 346 -43.69 1.96 70.04
CA ALA A 346 -43.62 0.92 69.01
C ALA A 346 -43.75 -0.49 69.62
N SER A 347 -43.08 -0.73 70.75
CA SER A 347 -43.18 -2.00 71.49
C SER A 347 -44.60 -2.28 72.00
N LEU A 348 -45.25 -1.28 72.60
CA LEU A 348 -46.62 -1.41 73.12
C LEU A 348 -47.66 -1.54 72.00
N ALA A 349 -47.47 -0.84 70.88
CA ALA A 349 -48.34 -0.93 69.71
C ALA A 349 -48.28 -2.32 69.06
N ALA A 350 -47.11 -2.97 69.06
CA ALA A 350 -46.95 -4.34 68.57
C ALA A 350 -47.65 -5.38 69.47
N GLN A 351 -47.70 -5.16 70.80
CA GLN A 351 -48.37 -6.05 71.75
C GLN A 351 -49.91 -5.91 71.74
N ARG A 352 -50.42 -4.74 71.36
CA ARG A 352 -51.87 -4.44 71.34
C ARG A 352 -52.72 -5.44 70.53
N PRO A 353 -52.39 -5.79 69.26
CA PRO A 353 -53.23 -6.72 68.48
C PRO A 353 -53.27 -8.13 69.08
N GLU A 354 -52.17 -8.60 69.66
CA GLU A 354 -52.12 -9.91 70.32
C GLU A 354 -53.01 -9.94 71.56
N LEU A 355 -52.91 -8.91 72.42
CA LEU A 355 -53.78 -8.76 73.60
C LEU A 355 -55.25 -8.56 73.23
N ALA A 356 -55.53 -7.85 72.12
CA ALA A 356 -56.88 -7.69 71.61
C ALA A 356 -57.46 -9.02 71.10
N ALA A 357 -56.66 -9.82 70.40
CA ALA A 357 -57.05 -11.15 69.96
C ALA A 357 -57.29 -12.11 71.13
N ASP A 358 -56.43 -12.09 72.16
CA ASP A 358 -56.63 -12.88 73.38
C ASP A 358 -57.93 -12.46 74.11
N TYR A 359 -58.16 -11.17 74.27
CA TYR A 359 -59.42 -10.66 74.84
C TYR A 359 -60.65 -11.13 74.06
N GLN A 360 -60.66 -11.01 72.72
CA GLN A 360 -61.78 -11.48 71.89
C GLN A 360 -61.99 -12.98 72.00
N THR A 361 -60.91 -13.76 72.10
CA THR A 361 -60.98 -15.23 72.27
C THR A 361 -61.60 -15.59 73.62
N LYS A 362 -61.14 -14.98 74.72
CA LYS A 362 -61.71 -15.21 76.05
C LYS A 362 -63.15 -14.71 76.17
N LYS A 363 -63.49 -13.61 75.48
CA LYS A 363 -64.85 -13.09 75.42
C LYS A 363 -65.77 -14.04 74.68
N ALA A 364 -65.36 -14.57 73.52
CA ALA A 364 -66.14 -15.54 72.77
C ALA A 364 -66.37 -16.84 73.58
N ASP A 365 -65.34 -17.33 74.30
CA ASP A 365 -65.46 -18.48 75.21
C ASP A 365 -66.46 -18.20 76.36
N TYR A 366 -66.37 -17.01 76.98
CA TYR A 366 -67.32 -16.59 78.00
C TYR A 366 -68.76 -16.52 77.47
N ASP A 367 -68.97 -15.87 76.31
CA ASP A 367 -70.29 -15.73 75.69
C ASP A 367 -70.87 -17.12 75.31
N GLN A 368 -70.03 -18.05 74.88
CA GLN A 368 -70.45 -19.44 74.61
C GLN A 368 -70.86 -20.17 75.88
N LYS A 369 -70.06 -20.08 76.96
CA LYS A 369 -70.41 -20.66 78.27
C LYS A 369 -71.69 -20.07 78.84
N LEU A 370 -71.93 -18.79 78.62
CA LEU A 370 -73.14 -18.10 79.07
C LEU A 370 -74.37 -18.61 78.32
N LYS A 371 -74.26 -18.83 77.00
CA LYS A 371 -75.30 -19.51 76.21
C LYS A 371 -75.56 -20.93 76.69
N ASP A 372 -74.52 -21.71 77.01
CA ASP A 372 -74.66 -23.07 77.54
C ASP A 372 -75.39 -23.07 78.91
N VAL A 373 -75.07 -22.11 79.78
CA VAL A 373 -75.77 -21.89 81.07
C VAL A 373 -77.23 -21.57 80.84
N ASP A 374 -77.56 -20.66 79.91
CA ASP A 374 -78.94 -20.29 79.64
C ASP A 374 -79.73 -21.42 78.98
N ALA A 375 -79.13 -22.16 78.03
CA ALA A 375 -79.74 -23.35 77.45
C ALA A 375 -80.06 -24.40 78.53
N LYS A 376 -79.11 -24.68 79.44
CA LYS A 376 -79.38 -25.61 80.55
C LYS A 376 -80.36 -25.08 81.57
N ARG A 377 -80.39 -23.77 81.80
CA ARG A 377 -81.38 -23.14 82.67
C ARG A 377 -82.78 -23.33 82.08
N VAL A 378 -82.94 -23.17 80.77
CA VAL A 378 -84.21 -23.44 80.09
C VAL A 378 -84.59 -24.91 80.22
N GLU A 379 -83.67 -25.86 80.02
CA GLU A 379 -83.95 -27.29 80.24
C GLU A 379 -84.35 -27.62 81.69
N ALA A 380 -83.72 -26.99 82.69
CA ALA A 380 -84.08 -27.19 84.09
C ALA A 380 -85.47 -26.61 84.41
N LEU A 381 -85.81 -25.43 83.85
CA LEU A 381 -87.13 -24.81 84.00
C LEU A 381 -88.23 -25.58 83.25
N ALA A 382 -87.88 -26.17 82.11
CA ALA A 382 -88.73 -27.05 81.32
C ALA A 382 -89.13 -28.31 82.12
N GLU A 383 -88.15 -28.97 82.76
CA GLU A 383 -88.41 -30.12 83.64
C GLU A 383 -89.22 -29.75 84.90
N ASP A 384 -88.98 -28.59 85.53
CA ASP A 384 -89.77 -28.12 86.69
C ASP A 384 -91.26 -27.95 86.33
N LYS A 385 -91.54 -27.47 85.11
CA LYS A 385 -92.90 -27.23 84.59
C LYS A 385 -93.52 -28.43 83.84
N GLY A 386 -92.74 -29.49 83.58
CA GLY A 386 -93.18 -30.69 82.86
C GLY A 386 -93.36 -30.52 81.34
N VAL A 387 -92.70 -29.53 80.73
CA VAL A 387 -92.80 -29.22 79.29
C VAL A 387 -91.48 -29.60 78.64
N GLU A 388 -91.46 -30.68 77.83
CA GLU A 388 -90.26 -31.36 77.31
C GLU A 388 -89.43 -32.11 78.38
N GLY A 389 -88.76 -33.21 78.01
CA GLY A 389 -88.02 -34.07 78.96
C GLY A 389 -88.84 -35.26 79.50
N SER A 390 -88.90 -35.43 80.82
CA SER A 390 -89.59 -36.59 81.44
C SER A 390 -91.13 -36.52 81.36
N GLY A 391 -91.67 -35.36 80.95
CA GLY A 391 -93.10 -35.11 80.80
C GLY A 391 -93.88 -35.05 82.12
N LYS A 392 -93.19 -35.04 83.27
CA LYS A 392 -93.81 -34.99 84.60
C LYS A 392 -93.45 -33.68 85.30
N ALA A 393 -94.47 -32.94 85.75
CA ALA A 393 -94.26 -31.69 86.49
C ALA A 393 -93.77 -31.96 87.93
N GLY A 394 -92.68 -31.30 88.35
CA GLY A 394 -92.17 -31.32 89.72
C GLY A 394 -90.65 -31.56 89.87
N ARG A 395 -90.10 -31.21 91.04
CA ARG A 395 -88.65 -31.21 91.34
C ARG A 395 -88.08 -32.59 91.71
N GLY A 396 -88.12 -33.52 90.75
CA GLY A 396 -87.64 -34.89 90.91
C GLY A 396 -86.10 -35.08 90.83
N PRO A 397 -85.61 -36.33 90.81
CA PRO A 397 -84.17 -36.64 90.71
C PRO A 397 -83.49 -36.08 89.45
N LEU A 398 -84.19 -36.11 88.31
CA LEU A 398 -83.71 -35.55 87.03
C LEU A 398 -83.53 -34.03 87.09
N TYR A 399 -84.48 -33.30 87.69
CA TYR A 399 -84.34 -31.86 87.93
C TYR A 399 -83.10 -31.55 88.80
N ARG A 400 -82.84 -32.33 89.85
CA ARG A 400 -81.64 -32.14 90.69
C ARG A 400 -80.34 -32.40 89.93
N GLN A 401 -80.34 -33.39 89.04
CA GLN A 401 -79.20 -33.64 88.15
C GLN A 401 -78.97 -32.46 87.20
N ARG A 402 -80.02 -31.93 86.56
CA ARG A 402 -79.94 -30.75 85.68
C ARG A 402 -79.50 -29.49 86.43
N MET A 403 -79.95 -29.30 87.66
CA MET A 403 -79.49 -28.19 88.51
C MET A 403 -78.03 -28.36 88.96
N GLY A 404 -77.58 -29.59 89.19
CA GLY A 404 -76.16 -29.89 89.44
C GLY A 404 -75.29 -29.59 88.22
N GLU A 405 -75.72 -30.02 87.03
CA GLU A 405 -75.08 -29.69 85.74
C GLU A 405 -75.06 -28.16 85.51
N LEU A 406 -76.17 -27.46 85.77
CA LEU A 406 -76.26 -25.99 85.69
C LEU A 406 -75.25 -25.31 86.62
N ALA A 407 -75.13 -25.75 87.87
CA ALA A 407 -74.18 -25.17 88.82
C ALA A 407 -72.73 -25.33 88.36
N THR A 408 -72.39 -26.48 87.75
CA THR A 408 -71.05 -26.68 87.17
C THR A 408 -70.79 -25.75 85.96
N LEU A 409 -71.79 -25.56 85.10
CA LEU A 409 -71.70 -24.62 83.97
C LEU A 409 -71.61 -23.16 84.44
N GLN A 410 -72.33 -22.79 85.50
CA GLN A 410 -72.25 -21.46 86.10
C GLN A 410 -70.86 -21.18 86.69
N GLY A 411 -70.27 -22.14 87.40
CA GLY A 411 -68.89 -22.04 87.89
C GLY A 411 -67.87 -21.90 86.75
N ALA A 412 -68.04 -22.67 85.67
CA ALA A 412 -67.20 -22.56 84.48
C ALA A 412 -67.33 -21.19 83.78
N ALA A 413 -68.55 -20.65 83.68
CA ALA A 413 -68.79 -19.32 83.11
C ALA A 413 -68.17 -18.22 83.98
N GLN A 414 -68.23 -18.33 85.31
CA GLN A 414 -67.60 -17.37 86.22
C GLN A 414 -66.07 -17.34 86.09
N ILE A 415 -65.43 -18.51 85.96
CA ILE A 415 -63.98 -18.60 85.70
C ILE A 415 -63.65 -17.98 84.34
N ALA A 416 -64.46 -18.23 83.30
CA ALA A 416 -64.28 -17.63 81.99
C ALA A 416 -64.44 -16.09 82.05
N GLN A 417 -65.35 -15.58 82.89
CA GLN A 417 -65.52 -14.14 83.12
C GLN A 417 -64.27 -13.51 83.75
N GLU A 418 -63.68 -14.13 84.77
CA GLU A 418 -62.47 -13.62 85.41
C GLU A 418 -61.28 -13.61 84.44
N ARG A 419 -61.16 -14.64 83.59
CA ARG A 419 -60.14 -14.71 82.53
C ARG A 419 -60.32 -13.61 81.50
N MET A 420 -61.55 -13.41 81.03
CA MET A 420 -61.90 -12.33 80.09
C MET A 420 -61.61 -10.96 80.70
N THR A 421 -61.99 -10.73 81.96
CA THR A 421 -61.77 -9.47 82.66
C THR A 421 -60.27 -9.20 82.88
N ASN A 422 -59.47 -10.23 83.15
CA ASN A 422 -58.01 -10.09 83.24
C ASN A 422 -57.39 -9.70 81.89
N ALA A 423 -57.79 -10.38 80.80
CA ALA A 423 -57.36 -10.04 79.45
C ALA A 423 -57.77 -8.59 79.07
N GLN A 424 -58.98 -8.17 79.44
CA GLN A 424 -59.46 -6.80 79.25
C GLN A 424 -58.59 -5.77 79.99
N LYS A 425 -58.25 -6.04 81.25
CA LYS A 425 -57.39 -5.15 82.04
C LYS A 425 -56.02 -4.98 81.39
N ARG A 426 -55.40 -6.06 80.93
CA ARG A 426 -54.10 -6.00 80.24
C ARG A 426 -54.16 -5.17 78.96
N LEU A 427 -55.19 -5.38 78.13
CA LEU A 427 -55.39 -4.58 76.92
C LEU A 427 -55.59 -3.09 77.26
N SER A 428 -56.46 -2.78 78.21
CA SER A 428 -56.73 -1.38 78.62
C SER A 428 -55.51 -0.69 79.24
N ALA A 429 -54.65 -1.41 79.96
CA ALA A 429 -53.41 -0.87 80.51
C ALA A 429 -52.42 -0.47 79.39
N VAL A 430 -52.29 -1.29 78.35
CA VAL A 430 -51.48 -0.97 77.17
C VAL A 430 -52.07 0.21 76.39
N GLU A 431 -53.38 0.24 76.18
CA GLU A 431 -54.05 1.32 75.45
C GLU A 431 -53.96 2.67 76.18
N THR A 432 -54.09 2.69 77.50
CA THR A 432 -53.92 3.91 78.30
C THR A 432 -52.47 4.41 78.32
N ARG A 433 -51.47 3.52 78.39
CA ARG A 433 -50.07 3.90 78.29
C ARG A 433 -49.71 4.45 76.90
N LEU A 434 -50.24 3.84 75.83
CA LEU A 434 -50.08 4.36 74.47
C LEU A 434 -50.65 5.78 74.34
N ALA A 435 -51.85 6.03 74.86
CA ALA A 435 -52.47 7.36 74.85
C ALA A 435 -51.65 8.39 75.66
N ALA A 436 -51.09 8.00 76.81
CA ALA A 436 -50.22 8.86 77.59
C ALA A 436 -48.91 9.19 76.86
N ILE A 437 -48.26 8.20 76.23
CA ILE A 437 -47.05 8.41 75.43
C ILE A 437 -47.34 9.36 74.26
N ASP A 438 -48.49 9.24 73.60
CA ASP A 438 -48.88 10.15 72.51
C ASP A 438 -49.00 11.61 72.98
N THR A 439 -49.57 11.83 74.17
CA THR A 439 -49.62 13.18 74.77
C THR A 439 -48.24 13.70 75.15
N GLU A 440 -47.37 12.86 75.71
CA GLU A 440 -45.99 13.25 76.07
C GLU A 440 -45.17 13.61 74.81
N LEU A 441 -45.29 12.81 73.74
CA LEU A 441 -44.63 13.10 72.46
C LEU A 441 -45.09 14.42 71.85
N ALA A 442 -46.39 14.72 71.90
CA ALA A 442 -46.92 16.00 71.40
C ALA A 442 -46.38 17.20 72.20
N THR A 443 -46.24 17.07 73.53
CA THR A 443 -45.64 18.13 74.35
C THR A 443 -44.14 18.31 74.07
N LEU A 444 -43.39 17.22 73.93
CA LEU A 444 -41.97 17.27 73.58
C LEU A 444 -41.74 17.91 72.20
N ASP A 445 -42.65 17.68 71.26
CA ASP A 445 -42.59 18.32 69.94
C ASP A 445 -42.86 19.83 69.99
N GLY A 446 -43.77 20.27 70.85
CA GLY A 446 -43.98 21.69 71.13
C GLY A 446 -42.74 22.37 71.73
N ASP A 447 -42.11 21.72 72.72
CA ASP A 447 -40.91 22.26 73.38
C ASP A 447 -39.70 22.25 72.45
N LEU A 448 -39.51 21.17 71.66
CA LEU A 448 -38.47 21.11 70.63
C LEU A 448 -38.66 22.20 69.57
N ALA A 449 -39.90 22.47 69.14
CA ALA A 449 -40.18 23.55 68.21
C ALA A 449 -39.84 24.92 68.81
N LYS A 450 -40.12 25.14 70.10
CA LYS A 450 -39.76 26.37 70.81
C LYS A 450 -38.24 26.56 70.86
N TYR A 451 -37.49 25.57 71.35
CA TYR A 451 -36.03 25.65 71.41
C TYR A 451 -35.40 25.77 70.01
N LYS A 452 -36.00 25.14 69.00
CA LYS A 452 -35.57 25.30 67.60
C LYS A 452 -35.82 26.72 67.09
N GLY A 453 -36.95 27.32 67.43
CA GLY A 453 -37.24 28.72 67.12
C GLY A 453 -36.29 29.70 67.81
N GLU A 454 -35.97 29.47 69.09
CA GLU A 454 -35.00 30.27 69.84
C GLU A 454 -33.59 30.16 69.26
N ALA A 455 -33.13 28.93 68.96
CA ALA A 455 -31.84 28.69 68.33
C ALA A 455 -31.77 29.32 66.92
N GLN A 456 -32.82 29.18 66.09
CA GLN A 456 -32.89 29.78 64.76
C GLN A 456 -32.95 31.31 64.82
N THR A 457 -33.63 31.89 65.80
CA THR A 457 -33.68 33.36 65.98
C THR A 457 -32.32 33.90 66.41
N ALA A 458 -31.64 33.21 67.34
CA ALA A 458 -30.27 33.55 67.74
C ALA A 458 -29.31 33.38 66.55
N GLU A 459 -29.43 32.30 65.78
CA GLU A 459 -28.64 32.05 64.58
C GLU A 459 -28.89 33.11 63.50
N GLN A 460 -30.14 33.53 63.26
CA GLN A 460 -30.45 34.63 62.34
C GLN A 460 -29.89 35.97 62.81
N ARG A 461 -29.88 36.25 64.12
CA ARG A 461 -29.26 37.47 64.66
C ARG A 461 -27.74 37.45 64.57
N ILE A 462 -27.13 36.29 64.84
CA ILE A 462 -25.69 36.08 64.62
C ILE A 462 -25.36 36.21 63.13
N LYS A 463 -26.16 35.59 62.25
CA LYS A 463 -26.02 35.72 60.80
C LYS A 463 -26.25 37.15 60.35
N LEU A 464 -27.25 37.89 60.80
CA LEU A 464 -27.41 39.30 60.43
C LEU A 464 -26.23 40.15 60.93
N ALA A 465 -25.71 39.88 62.14
CA ALA A 465 -24.52 40.53 62.66
C ALA A 465 -23.24 40.12 61.90
N GLN A 466 -23.16 38.91 61.34
CA GLN A 466 -22.05 38.38 60.54
C GLN A 466 -22.19 38.69 59.03
N ASP A 467 -23.39 38.80 58.50
CA ASP A 467 -23.71 39.13 57.12
C ASP A 467 -23.54 40.64 56.93
N SER A 468 -23.78 41.45 57.98
CA SER A 468 -23.28 42.83 58.03
C SER A 468 -21.75 42.94 58.00
N VAL A 469 -21.00 41.82 58.12
CA VAL A 469 -19.54 41.72 57.86
C VAL A 469 -19.26 41.29 56.40
N GLN A 470 -20.23 40.72 55.69
CA GLN A 470 -20.05 40.30 54.28
C GLN A 470 -20.66 41.24 53.26
N THR A 471 -21.68 42.05 53.60
CA THR A 471 -22.38 42.89 52.63
C THR A 471 -21.86 44.32 52.48
N ASP A 472 -20.91 44.82 53.28
CA ASP A 472 -20.45 46.22 53.10
C ASP A 472 -18.96 46.54 53.31
N ALA A 473 -18.05 45.61 53.62
CA ALA A 473 -16.62 45.85 53.42
C ALA A 473 -15.79 44.58 53.62
N GLY A 474 -15.01 44.21 52.60
CA GLY A 474 -13.66 43.62 52.65
C GLY A 474 -13.24 42.53 53.67
N PRO A 475 -12.18 41.76 53.38
CA PRO A 475 -11.64 40.77 54.32
C PRO A 475 -11.19 41.46 55.61
N LYS A 476 -11.62 40.93 56.78
CA LYS A 476 -11.17 41.28 58.15
C LYS A 476 -10.26 42.52 58.18
N ILE A 477 -10.88 43.69 58.26
CA ILE A 477 -10.19 44.97 58.26
C ILE A 477 -9.41 45.11 59.58
N ASP A 478 -8.15 44.68 59.54
CA ASP A 478 -7.10 45.04 60.47
C ASP A 478 -6.67 46.47 60.08
N PRO A 479 -6.76 47.47 60.98
CA PRO A 479 -6.46 48.88 60.65
C PRO A 479 -5.06 49.07 60.08
N SER A 480 -4.12 48.20 60.47
CA SER A 480 -2.75 48.19 59.96
C SER A 480 -2.63 47.71 58.50
N ARG A 481 -3.67 47.08 57.95
CA ARG A 481 -3.69 46.45 56.61
C ARG A 481 -4.55 47.19 55.58
N ILE A 482 -5.33 48.20 55.97
CA ILE A 482 -6.23 48.94 55.05
C ILE A 482 -5.46 49.55 53.87
N LEU A 483 -4.36 50.24 54.16
CA LEU A 483 -3.50 50.85 53.15
C LEU A 483 -2.84 49.83 52.22
N PRO A 484 -2.16 48.78 52.75
CA PRO A 484 -1.65 47.68 51.92
C PRO A 484 -2.71 46.99 51.06
N LEU A 485 -3.93 46.83 51.59
CA LEU A 485 -5.06 46.25 50.84
C LEU A 485 -5.54 47.18 49.73
N PHE A 486 -5.62 48.48 49.99
CA PHE A 486 -5.99 49.46 48.97
C PHE A 486 -4.94 49.53 47.85
N GLU A 487 -3.65 49.54 48.18
CA GLU A 487 -2.56 49.48 47.19
C GLU A 487 -2.61 48.17 46.39
N ARG A 488 -2.91 47.05 47.06
CA ARG A 488 -3.10 45.76 46.41
C ARG A 488 -4.28 45.78 45.45
N ILE A 489 -5.46 46.25 45.85
CA ILE A 489 -6.65 46.32 44.99
C ILE A 489 -6.41 47.26 43.80
N ARG A 490 -5.69 48.38 44.01
CA ARG A 490 -5.24 49.25 42.90
C ARG A 490 -4.28 48.53 41.95
N SER A 491 -3.37 47.72 42.48
CA SER A 491 -2.44 46.93 41.66
C SER A 491 -3.16 45.78 40.91
N GLU A 492 -4.15 45.15 41.53
CA GLU A 492 -4.99 44.11 40.92
C GLU A 492 -5.84 44.69 39.78
N PHE A 493 -6.37 45.90 39.93
CA PHE A 493 -7.03 46.61 38.83
C PHE A 493 -6.04 46.98 37.70
N ARG A 494 -4.81 47.38 38.02
CA ARG A 494 -3.77 47.64 37.00
C ARG A 494 -3.33 46.37 36.27
N ALA A 495 -3.31 45.23 36.96
CA ALA A 495 -2.96 43.94 36.37
C ALA A 495 -4.11 43.37 35.51
N ASP A 496 -5.34 43.49 35.98
CA ASP A 496 -6.54 43.03 35.28
C ASP A 496 -7.69 44.07 35.41
N PRO A 497 -7.80 45.00 34.43
CA PRO A 497 -8.76 46.10 34.49
C PRO A 497 -10.19 45.63 34.19
N THR A 498 -10.87 45.08 35.20
CA THR A 498 -12.27 44.65 35.12
C THR A 498 -13.22 45.61 35.83
N VAL A 499 -14.51 45.58 35.47
CA VAL A 499 -15.56 46.36 36.16
C VAL A 499 -15.61 46.01 37.65
N ALA A 500 -15.46 44.73 37.99
CA ALA A 500 -15.46 44.27 39.37
C ALA A 500 -14.29 44.87 40.16
N HIS A 501 -13.07 44.83 39.61
CA HIS A 501 -11.90 45.41 40.26
C HIS A 501 -12.00 46.94 40.37
N LEU A 502 -12.54 47.63 39.36
CA LEU A 502 -12.78 49.08 39.43
C LEU A 502 -13.76 49.43 40.56
N ASN A 503 -14.85 48.67 40.68
CA ASN A 503 -15.83 48.84 41.77
C ASN A 503 -15.19 48.56 43.14
N SER A 504 -14.31 47.56 43.26
CA SER A 504 -13.58 47.30 44.51
C SER A 504 -12.66 48.48 44.88
N VAL A 505 -11.99 49.10 43.90
CA VAL A 505 -11.19 50.32 44.12
C VAL A 505 -12.09 51.47 44.60
N GLN A 506 -13.25 51.67 43.97
CA GLN A 506 -14.22 52.70 44.33
C GLN A 506 -14.77 52.49 45.75
N GLN A 507 -15.20 51.28 46.08
CA GLN A 507 -15.73 50.92 47.40
C GLN A 507 -14.70 51.19 48.49
N MET A 508 -13.46 50.70 48.32
CA MET A 508 -12.42 50.91 49.32
C MET A 508 -12.00 52.38 49.44
N CYS A 509 -11.99 53.14 48.34
CA CYS A 509 -11.80 54.61 48.39
C CYS A 509 -12.92 55.27 49.21
N GLY A 510 -14.18 54.88 48.96
CA GLY A 510 -15.35 55.39 49.68
C GLY A 510 -15.35 55.05 51.17
N ASP A 511 -14.91 53.85 51.55
CA ASP A 511 -14.79 53.40 52.94
C ASP A 511 -13.75 54.24 53.70
N ILE A 512 -12.57 54.42 53.10
CA ILE A 512 -11.49 55.25 53.68
C ILE A 512 -11.97 56.70 53.79
N TYR A 513 -12.62 57.23 52.75
CA TYR A 513 -13.19 58.58 52.74
C TYR A 513 -14.19 58.77 53.89
N THR A 514 -15.12 57.84 54.06
CA THR A 514 -16.19 57.90 55.07
C THR A 514 -15.64 57.76 56.48
N ALA A 515 -14.70 56.84 56.72
CA ALA A 515 -14.03 56.66 58.00
C ALA A 515 -13.25 57.93 58.41
N MET A 516 -12.57 58.56 57.46
CA MET A 516 -11.84 59.80 57.68
C MET A 516 -12.77 61.01 57.84
N GLN A 517 -13.96 61.01 57.23
CA GLN A 517 -14.95 62.07 57.39
C GLN A 517 -15.69 62.00 58.73
N ALA A 518 -15.90 60.80 59.27
CA ALA A 518 -16.54 60.56 60.56
C ALA A 518 -15.68 61.03 61.76
N THR A 519 -14.37 61.21 61.54
CA THR A 519 -13.44 61.64 62.58
C THR A 519 -13.15 63.14 62.47
N PRO A 520 -13.35 63.94 63.55
CA PRO A 520 -13.21 65.39 63.50
C PRO A 520 -11.82 65.89 63.08
N GLU A 521 -10.77 65.13 63.39
CA GLU A 521 -9.36 65.48 63.15
C GLU A 521 -8.92 65.30 61.69
N THR A 522 -9.57 64.39 60.94
CA THR A 522 -9.20 64.03 59.57
C THR A 522 -10.12 64.63 58.51
N LYS A 523 -11.25 65.22 58.92
CA LYS A 523 -12.27 65.78 58.03
C LYS A 523 -11.75 66.86 57.05
N SER A 524 -10.78 67.67 57.46
CA SER A 524 -10.19 68.73 56.61
C SER A 524 -9.16 68.19 55.60
N LEU A 525 -8.61 66.99 55.81
CA LEU A 525 -7.60 66.39 54.94
C LEU A 525 -8.22 65.74 53.70
N VAL A 526 -9.51 65.38 53.76
CA VAL A 526 -10.24 64.66 52.70
C VAL A 526 -11.22 65.57 51.95
N SER A 527 -11.38 66.83 52.38
CA SER A 527 -12.25 67.80 51.71
C SER A 527 -11.68 68.17 50.33
N GLY A 528 -12.29 67.64 49.25
CA GLY A 528 -11.89 67.87 47.86
C GLY A 528 -11.37 66.65 47.11
N ILE A 529 -11.34 65.47 47.75
CA ILE A 529 -11.06 64.19 47.09
C ILE A 529 -12.36 63.61 46.53
N ASP A 530 -12.33 63.15 45.28
CA ASP A 530 -13.44 62.46 44.63
C ASP A 530 -13.07 60.98 44.40
N CYS A 531 -13.91 60.07 44.91
CA CYS A 531 -13.77 58.62 44.77
C CYS A 531 -14.64 58.06 43.63
N ASP A 532 -15.36 58.89 42.86
CA ASP A 532 -16.18 58.42 41.74
C ASP A 532 -15.33 58.14 40.48
N PRO A 533 -15.29 56.89 39.97
CA PRO A 533 -14.54 56.54 38.77
C PRO A 533 -15.27 56.91 37.46
N LYS A 534 -16.41 57.62 37.46
CA LYS A 534 -17.28 57.83 36.29
C LYS A 534 -16.55 58.14 34.97
N THR A 535 -15.62 59.08 34.94
CA THR A 535 -14.86 59.44 33.72
C THR A 535 -13.94 58.33 33.26
N THR A 536 -13.39 57.56 34.19
CA THR A 536 -12.58 56.35 33.92
C THR A 536 -13.45 55.21 33.43
N ALA A 537 -14.65 55.02 34.00
CA ALA A 537 -15.61 54.01 33.56
C ALA A 537 -16.10 54.29 32.13
N ASP A 538 -16.34 55.56 31.78
CA ASP A 538 -16.68 55.98 30.42
C ASP A 538 -15.52 55.73 29.44
N ALA A 539 -14.28 56.04 29.84
CA ALA A 539 -13.08 55.77 29.04
C ALA A 539 -12.79 54.26 28.86
N ALA A 540 -13.15 53.44 29.84
CA ALA A 540 -13.00 51.99 29.82
C ALA A 540 -14.20 51.26 29.18
N GLY A 541 -15.24 51.97 28.74
CA GLY A 541 -16.48 51.36 28.26
C GLY A 541 -16.30 50.36 27.12
N THR A 542 -15.36 50.61 26.21
CA THR A 542 -15.03 49.69 25.10
C THR A 542 -14.33 48.42 25.58
N LEU A 543 -13.43 48.54 26.58
CA LEU A 543 -12.75 47.42 27.21
C LEU A 543 -13.74 46.55 28.01
N PHE A 544 -14.65 47.17 28.75
CA PHE A 544 -15.66 46.45 29.52
C PHE A 544 -16.70 45.76 28.63
N ALA A 545 -17.08 46.39 27.51
CA ALA A 545 -17.92 45.76 26.50
C ALA A 545 -17.25 44.53 25.88
N LEU A 546 -15.94 44.63 25.56
CA LEU A 546 -15.16 43.51 25.06
C LEU A 546 -15.08 42.37 26.09
N GLN A 547 -14.77 42.66 27.36
CA GLN A 547 -14.75 41.65 28.43
C GLN A 547 -16.10 40.97 28.65
N GLY A 548 -17.20 41.71 28.52
CA GLY A 548 -18.56 41.16 28.50
C GLY A 548 -18.76 40.17 27.35
N GLY A 549 -18.30 40.53 26.14
CA GLY A 549 -18.29 39.65 24.97
C GLY A 549 -17.41 38.42 25.14
N THR A 550 -16.19 38.55 25.69
CA THR A 550 -15.29 37.44 25.98
C THR A 550 -15.96 36.40 26.87
N LYS A 551 -16.66 36.85 27.93
CA LYS A 551 -17.38 35.95 28.83
C LYS A 551 -18.54 35.23 28.13
N VAL A 552 -19.23 35.88 27.20
CA VAL A 552 -20.27 35.20 26.38
C VAL A 552 -19.60 34.17 25.48
N PHE A 553 -18.55 34.55 24.75
CA PHE A 553 -17.78 33.68 23.87
C PHE A 553 -17.22 32.44 24.58
N GLU A 554 -16.63 32.59 25.78
CA GLU A 554 -16.16 31.43 26.57
C GLU A 554 -17.32 30.47 26.91
N ASN A 555 -18.48 31.02 27.25
CA ASN A 555 -19.66 30.24 27.62
C ASN A 555 -20.38 29.60 26.44
N THR A 556 -20.40 30.19 25.24
CA THR A 556 -21.09 29.63 24.06
C THR A 556 -20.18 28.95 23.05
N CYS A 557 -18.89 29.29 23.01
CA CYS A 557 -18.00 28.92 21.91
C CYS A 557 -16.71 28.21 22.34
N ALA A 558 -16.16 28.52 23.51
CA ALA A 558 -14.98 27.80 24.00
C ALA A 558 -15.34 26.38 24.48
N GLY A 559 -14.51 25.40 24.13
CA GLY A 559 -14.65 23.98 24.49
C GLY A 559 -15.05 23.07 23.32
N GLY A 560 -14.28 22.00 23.09
CA GLY A 560 -14.46 21.08 21.95
C GLY A 560 -15.81 20.38 21.89
N ASP A 561 -16.47 20.19 23.03
CA ASP A 561 -17.79 19.54 23.10
C ASP A 561 -18.90 20.34 22.39
N LYS A 562 -18.79 21.68 22.36
CA LYS A 562 -19.76 22.56 21.69
C LYS A 562 -19.60 22.54 20.16
N LEU A 563 -18.37 22.29 19.69
CA LEU A 563 -18.08 22.11 18.27
C LEU A 563 -18.62 20.75 17.77
N ASN A 564 -18.45 19.70 18.57
CA ASN A 564 -18.91 18.33 18.28
C ASN A 564 -20.45 18.18 18.25
N ALA A 565 -21.20 19.14 18.79
CA ALA A 565 -22.66 19.12 18.77
C ALA A 565 -23.26 19.43 17.37
N ASN A 566 -22.46 19.95 16.44
CA ASN A 566 -22.91 20.33 15.10
C ASN A 566 -22.58 19.24 14.06
N ASN A 567 -23.59 18.44 13.70
CA ASN A 567 -23.47 17.30 12.78
C ASN A 567 -23.55 17.68 11.29
N SER A 568 -23.39 18.96 10.95
CA SER A 568 -23.43 19.40 9.56
C SER A 568 -22.48 20.56 9.32
N THR A 569 -21.91 20.59 8.12
CA THR A 569 -20.96 21.61 7.69
C THR A 569 -21.57 23.01 7.72
N ASP A 570 -22.84 23.14 7.32
CA ASP A 570 -23.58 24.41 7.40
C ASP A 570 -23.77 24.87 8.86
N ALA A 571 -24.09 23.94 9.76
CA ALA A 571 -24.21 24.25 11.19
C ALA A 571 -22.87 24.67 11.80
N LEU A 572 -21.76 24.07 11.39
CA LEU A 572 -20.41 24.43 11.86
C LEU A 572 -20.00 25.85 11.48
N PHE A 573 -20.25 26.28 10.23
CA PHE A 573 -19.96 27.65 9.82
C PHE A 573 -20.97 28.66 10.39
N ALA A 574 -22.24 28.29 10.55
CA ALA A 574 -23.21 29.11 11.28
C ALA A 574 -22.81 29.30 12.75
N PHE A 575 -22.27 28.26 13.38
CA PHE A 575 -21.68 28.32 14.71
C PHE A 575 -20.48 29.26 14.74
N ALA A 576 -19.55 29.17 13.80
CA ALA A 576 -18.40 30.08 13.69
C ALA A 576 -18.84 31.56 13.59
N ARG A 577 -19.85 31.86 12.76
CA ARG A 577 -20.40 33.23 12.63
C ARG A 577 -21.05 33.70 13.93
N ARG A 578 -21.76 32.81 14.64
CA ARG A 578 -22.35 33.10 15.94
C ARG A 578 -21.26 33.42 16.96
N CYS A 579 -20.19 32.63 17.01
CA CYS A 579 -19.05 32.87 17.88
C CYS A 579 -18.34 34.18 17.60
N LEU A 580 -18.18 34.54 16.33
CA LEU A 580 -17.64 35.84 15.93
C LEU A 580 -18.57 37.02 16.29
N SER A 581 -19.89 36.78 16.34
CA SER A 581 -20.84 37.79 16.80
C SER A 581 -20.85 37.93 18.32
N ASP A 582 -20.68 36.82 19.05
CA ASP A 582 -20.70 36.76 20.51
C ASP A 582 -19.41 37.31 21.13
N SER A 583 -18.30 37.36 20.39
CA SER A 583 -17.00 37.86 20.85
C SER A 583 -16.92 39.38 21.08
N ALA A 584 -17.92 40.14 20.63
CA ALA A 584 -17.98 41.61 20.72
C ALA A 584 -16.72 42.35 20.19
N LEU A 585 -16.00 41.74 19.24
CA LEU A 585 -14.86 42.36 18.58
C LEU A 585 -15.29 43.59 17.75
N PRO A 586 -14.43 44.61 17.60
CA PRO A 586 -14.69 45.75 16.71
C PRO A 586 -14.91 45.32 15.25
N SER A 587 -15.69 46.10 14.50
CA SER A 587 -16.09 45.76 13.12
C SER A 587 -14.90 45.45 12.21
N HIS A 588 -13.82 46.22 12.31
CA HIS A 588 -12.59 46.03 11.53
C HIS A 588 -12.00 44.62 11.66
N ASP A 589 -11.92 44.10 12.89
CA ASP A 589 -11.32 42.78 13.16
C ASP A 589 -12.33 41.66 12.82
N THR A 590 -13.63 41.93 12.98
CA THR A 590 -14.67 40.99 12.55
C THR A 590 -14.77 40.85 11.04
N ASP A 591 -14.46 41.89 10.26
CA ASP A 591 -14.59 41.87 8.80
C ASP A 591 -13.51 41.00 8.15
N ALA A 592 -12.29 41.00 8.70
CA ALA A 592 -11.22 40.10 8.27
C ALA A 592 -11.60 38.62 8.49
N LEU A 593 -12.07 38.29 9.70
CA LEU A 593 -12.49 36.94 10.06
C LEU A 593 -13.76 36.49 9.31
N ARG A 594 -14.72 37.40 9.06
CA ARG A 594 -15.88 37.13 8.20
C ARG A 594 -15.48 36.85 6.76
N THR A 595 -14.52 37.59 6.23
CA THR A 595 -14.03 37.38 4.87
C THR A 595 -13.36 36.01 4.75
N GLU A 596 -12.60 35.60 5.75
CA GLU A 596 -11.98 34.28 5.78
C GLU A 596 -13.01 33.14 5.91
N ILE A 597 -14.00 33.28 6.81
CA ILE A 597 -15.15 32.35 6.91
C ILE A 597 -15.85 32.20 5.55
N ASN A 598 -16.15 33.32 4.88
CA ASN A 598 -16.83 33.31 3.58
C ASN A 598 -15.95 32.71 2.47
N ARG A 599 -14.62 32.95 2.50
CA ARG A 599 -13.67 32.37 1.56
C ARG A 599 -13.63 30.84 1.68
N ILE A 600 -13.58 30.34 2.90
CA ILE A 600 -13.59 28.90 3.19
C ILE A 600 -14.92 28.28 2.74
N GLU A 601 -16.05 28.94 3.01
CA GLU A 601 -17.38 28.49 2.57
C GLU A 601 -17.56 28.48 1.04
N LEU A 602 -17.00 29.45 0.33
CA LEU A 602 -17.02 29.51 -1.14
C LEU A 602 -16.13 28.43 -1.79
N SER A 603 -15.12 27.93 -1.08
CA SER A 603 -14.25 26.84 -1.54
C SER A 603 -14.82 25.43 -1.33
N ARG A 604 -16.09 25.33 -0.90
CA ARG A 604 -16.73 24.07 -0.47
C ARG A 604 -17.18 23.15 -1.61
N ASP A 605 -17.04 21.85 -1.32
CA ASP A 605 -17.12 20.68 -2.20
C ASP A 605 -18.53 20.33 -2.72
N ASP A 606 -19.58 20.85 -2.10
CA ASP A 606 -20.99 20.51 -2.35
C ASP A 606 -21.72 21.50 -3.26
N LYS A 607 -21.14 22.69 -3.49
CA LYS A 607 -21.65 23.70 -4.44
C LYS A 607 -20.70 23.95 -5.62
N ALA A 608 -19.45 23.54 -5.50
CA ALA A 608 -18.47 23.66 -6.58
C ALA A 608 -18.73 22.63 -7.68
N HIS A 609 -18.38 22.98 -8.93
CA HIS A 609 -18.41 22.02 -10.03
C HIS A 609 -17.53 20.82 -9.67
N ARG A 610 -17.98 19.59 -9.97
CA ARG A 610 -17.33 18.31 -9.59
C ARG A 610 -15.84 18.23 -9.94
N PHE A 611 -15.40 19.02 -10.91
CA PHE A 611 -14.01 19.18 -11.30
C PHE A 611 -13.16 19.96 -10.27
N VAL A 612 -13.68 21.06 -9.73
CA VAL A 612 -13.01 21.85 -8.69
C VAL A 612 -12.82 21.00 -7.44
N VAL A 613 -13.82 20.16 -7.13
CA VAL A 613 -13.75 19.12 -6.09
C VAL A 613 -12.56 18.16 -6.33
N THR A 614 -12.42 17.63 -7.55
CA THR A 614 -11.33 16.71 -7.88
C THR A 614 -9.94 17.37 -7.88
N LEU A 615 -9.85 18.65 -8.23
CA LEU A 615 -8.61 19.43 -8.21
C LEU A 615 -8.19 19.83 -6.80
N ASN A 616 -9.16 20.27 -5.99
CA ASN A 616 -8.94 20.58 -4.59
C ASN A 616 -8.49 19.34 -3.82
N ALA A 617 -8.99 18.14 -4.18
CA ALA A 617 -8.49 16.89 -3.61
C ALA A 617 -6.98 16.65 -3.83
N PHE A 618 -6.37 17.21 -4.88
CA PHE A 618 -4.90 17.18 -5.05
C PHE A 618 -4.20 18.21 -4.18
N GLN A 619 -4.76 19.41 -4.02
CA GLN A 619 -4.22 20.42 -3.10
C GLN A 619 -4.30 19.93 -1.65
N ASP A 620 -5.33 19.15 -1.33
CA ASP A 620 -5.53 18.50 -0.03
C ASP A 620 -4.62 17.28 0.19
N GLY A 621 -3.79 16.90 -0.79
CA GLY A 621 -2.85 15.78 -0.64
C GLY A 621 -3.48 14.39 -0.61
N ASN A 622 -4.68 14.20 -1.16
CA ASN A 622 -5.38 12.91 -1.09
C ASN A 622 -4.68 11.83 -1.93
N HIS A 623 -4.09 10.82 -1.27
CA HIS A 623 -3.41 9.68 -1.90
C HIS A 623 -4.28 8.94 -2.93
N LEU A 624 -5.61 8.90 -2.73
CA LEU A 624 -6.52 8.24 -3.66
C LEU A 624 -6.71 9.01 -4.97
N ALA A 625 -6.60 10.34 -4.95
CA ALA A 625 -6.61 11.15 -6.17
C ALA A 625 -5.36 10.86 -7.02
N TYR A 626 -4.20 10.74 -6.36
CA TYR A 626 -2.96 10.32 -7.02
C TYR A 626 -3.04 8.89 -7.58
N LEU A 627 -3.71 7.97 -6.87
CA LEU A 627 -3.92 6.60 -7.35
C LEU A 627 -4.85 6.56 -8.58
N ALA A 628 -5.95 7.33 -8.57
CA ALA A 628 -6.82 7.44 -9.74
C ALA A 628 -6.08 8.02 -10.97
N LEU A 629 -5.23 9.03 -10.76
CA LEU A 629 -4.38 9.60 -11.80
C LEU A 629 -3.35 8.59 -12.31
N ALA A 630 -2.71 7.82 -11.40
CA ALA A 630 -1.74 6.80 -11.76
C ALA A 630 -2.36 5.67 -12.60
N ILE A 631 -3.59 5.24 -12.27
CA ILE A 631 -4.33 4.24 -13.05
C ILE A 631 -4.69 4.78 -14.44
N ALA A 632 -5.13 6.03 -14.53
CA ALA A 632 -5.45 6.68 -15.81
C ALA A 632 -4.21 6.77 -16.73
N ILE A 633 -3.06 7.23 -16.20
CA ILE A 633 -1.79 7.26 -16.94
C ILE A 633 -1.33 5.85 -17.30
N GLY A 634 -1.50 4.88 -16.39
CA GLY A 634 -1.11 3.49 -16.61
C GLY A 634 -1.87 2.83 -17.77
N LEU A 635 -3.17 3.07 -17.88
CA LEU A 635 -4.00 2.56 -18.99
C LEU A 635 -3.54 3.08 -20.35
N ASP A 636 -3.36 4.40 -20.49
CA ASP A 636 -2.89 4.98 -21.76
C ASP A 636 -1.42 4.61 -22.05
N GLY A 637 -0.60 4.43 -21.01
CA GLY A 637 0.76 3.89 -21.13
C GLY A 637 0.80 2.44 -21.62
N LEU A 638 -0.14 1.59 -21.20
CA LEU A 638 -0.27 0.21 -21.71
C LEU A 638 -0.70 0.20 -23.19
N ILE A 639 -1.58 1.13 -23.60
CA ILE A 639 -1.96 1.30 -25.01
C ILE A 639 -0.73 1.70 -25.85
N PHE A 640 0.06 2.65 -25.36
CA PHE A 640 1.31 3.05 -26.00
C PHE A 640 2.28 1.87 -26.16
N MET A 641 2.51 1.11 -25.09
CA MET A 641 3.39 -0.07 -25.12
C MET A 641 2.88 -1.14 -26.08
N SER A 642 1.57 -1.38 -26.12
CA SER A 642 0.97 -2.31 -27.07
C SER A 642 1.19 -1.85 -28.52
N GLY A 643 1.09 -0.55 -28.80
CA GLY A 643 1.39 0.02 -30.13
C GLY A 643 2.88 -0.06 -30.50
N LEU A 644 3.77 0.25 -29.55
CA LEU A 644 5.22 0.21 -29.74
C LEU A 644 5.73 -1.20 -30.03
N PHE A 645 5.33 -2.18 -29.23
CA PHE A 645 5.74 -3.58 -29.41
C PHE A 645 4.99 -4.27 -30.56
N GLY A 646 3.74 -3.89 -30.82
CA GLY A 646 2.97 -4.39 -31.95
C GLY A 646 3.66 -4.11 -33.29
N ALA A 647 4.23 -2.91 -33.46
CA ALA A 647 4.98 -2.54 -34.67
C ALA A 647 6.27 -3.35 -34.85
N ASN A 648 6.98 -3.70 -33.76
CA ASN A 648 8.22 -4.48 -33.81
C ASN A 648 8.01 -5.95 -34.21
N ALA A 649 6.79 -6.50 -34.03
CA ALA A 649 6.48 -7.89 -34.36
C ALA A 649 6.25 -8.14 -35.88
N VAL A 650 6.04 -7.08 -36.68
CA VAL A 650 5.77 -7.17 -38.14
C VAL A 650 7.06 -7.06 -38.97
N ARG A 651 8.22 -7.21 -38.33
CA ARG A 651 9.51 -6.90 -38.94
C ARG A 651 9.90 -7.93 -40.00
N SER A 652 10.23 -7.45 -41.20
CA SER A 652 10.90 -8.26 -42.21
C SER A 652 12.32 -8.60 -41.74
N PRO A 653 12.79 -9.85 -41.85
CA PRO A 653 14.20 -10.21 -41.56
C PRO A 653 15.18 -9.33 -42.35
N LEU A 654 14.80 -8.88 -43.55
CA LEU A 654 15.62 -8.01 -44.39
C LEU A 654 15.83 -6.60 -43.82
N SER A 655 15.01 -6.15 -42.87
CA SER A 655 15.18 -4.84 -42.23
C SER A 655 16.31 -4.82 -41.18
N ASP A 656 16.87 -5.99 -40.85
CA ASP A 656 18.08 -6.12 -40.03
C ASP A 656 19.37 -5.87 -40.81
N ILE A 657 19.30 -5.77 -42.14
CA ILE A 657 20.48 -5.54 -42.97
C ILE A 657 20.95 -4.09 -42.79
N PRO A 658 22.23 -3.85 -42.43
CA PRO A 658 22.79 -2.51 -42.35
C PRO A 658 22.78 -1.88 -43.75
N SER A 659 22.01 -0.81 -43.94
CA SER A 659 21.84 -0.17 -45.25
C SER A 659 22.11 1.34 -45.18
N TYR A 660 22.73 1.86 -46.25
CA TYR A 660 23.06 3.29 -46.38
C TYR A 660 21.89 4.14 -46.92
N ARG A 661 20.82 3.51 -47.42
CA ARG A 661 19.60 4.18 -47.89
C ARG A 661 18.40 3.72 -47.07
N SER A 662 17.58 4.67 -46.62
CA SER A 662 16.34 4.36 -45.89
C SER A 662 15.31 3.73 -46.83
N ARG A 663 15.22 2.40 -46.83
CA ARG A 663 14.14 1.63 -47.46
C ARG A 663 13.35 0.91 -46.37
N SER A 664 12.02 0.88 -46.49
CA SER A 664 11.19 0.12 -45.56
C SER A 664 11.37 -1.39 -45.79
N GLY A 665 11.07 -2.23 -44.79
CA GLY A 665 11.13 -3.69 -44.93
C GLY A 665 10.33 -4.20 -46.15
N ALA A 666 9.13 -3.65 -46.36
CA ALA A 666 8.30 -3.98 -47.53
C ALA A 666 8.96 -3.61 -48.89
N GLN A 667 9.74 -2.53 -48.95
CA GLN A 667 10.48 -2.14 -50.15
C GLN A 667 11.68 -3.08 -50.42
N LEU A 668 12.33 -3.56 -49.36
CA LEU A 668 13.41 -4.55 -49.46
C LEU A 668 12.86 -5.89 -49.94
N GLU A 669 11.74 -6.34 -49.37
CA GLU A 669 11.02 -7.55 -49.81
C GLU A 669 10.59 -7.46 -51.27
N ALA A 670 10.02 -6.32 -51.69
CA ALA A 670 9.61 -6.12 -53.07
C ALA A 670 10.77 -6.22 -54.06
N THR A 671 11.97 -5.77 -53.66
CA THR A 671 13.19 -5.84 -54.49
C THR A 671 13.64 -7.30 -54.68
N ILE A 672 13.62 -8.11 -53.62
CA ILE A 672 13.96 -9.53 -53.70
C ILE A 672 12.86 -10.33 -54.42
N ASN A 673 11.58 -10.04 -54.16
CA ASN A 673 10.45 -10.71 -54.81
C ASN A 673 10.43 -10.46 -56.32
N ALA A 674 10.82 -9.28 -56.78
CA ALA A 674 10.98 -9.00 -58.21
C ALA A 674 12.08 -9.85 -58.85
N ALA A 675 13.18 -10.12 -58.13
CA ALA A 675 14.29 -10.95 -58.61
C ALA A 675 13.98 -12.46 -58.61
N LEU A 676 13.05 -12.91 -57.77
CA LEU A 676 12.61 -14.32 -57.72
C LEU A 676 11.79 -14.75 -58.94
N GLY A 677 11.19 -13.80 -59.67
CA GLY A 677 10.53 -14.03 -60.95
C GLY A 677 9.18 -14.75 -60.87
N ALA A 678 8.77 -15.39 -61.97
CA ALA A 678 7.45 -16.03 -62.12
C ALA A 678 7.23 -17.25 -61.21
N HIS A 679 8.32 -17.93 -60.79
CA HIS A 679 8.28 -19.09 -59.90
C HIS A 679 9.11 -18.83 -58.64
N PRO A 680 8.60 -18.04 -57.69
CA PRO A 680 9.40 -17.53 -56.57
C PRO A 680 9.86 -18.63 -55.62
N HIS A 681 9.04 -19.65 -55.40
CA HIS A 681 9.39 -20.81 -54.58
C HIS A 681 10.58 -21.59 -55.15
N GLU A 682 10.53 -21.96 -56.43
CA GLU A 682 11.60 -22.75 -57.06
C GLU A 682 12.92 -22.00 -57.09
N THR A 683 12.88 -20.70 -57.42
CA THR A 683 14.07 -19.86 -57.45
C THR A 683 14.64 -19.63 -56.04
N ALA A 684 13.78 -19.46 -55.02
CA ALA A 684 14.22 -19.34 -53.64
C ALA A 684 14.84 -20.65 -53.12
N TRP A 685 14.22 -21.80 -53.41
CA TRP A 685 14.73 -23.11 -53.01
C TRP A 685 16.05 -23.47 -53.71
N LEU A 686 16.16 -23.18 -55.01
CA LEU A 686 17.40 -23.32 -55.79
C LEU A 686 18.52 -22.43 -55.22
N THR A 687 18.18 -21.19 -54.84
CA THR A 687 19.14 -20.28 -54.21
C THR A 687 19.58 -20.83 -52.84
N LEU A 688 18.67 -21.29 -51.99
CA LEU A 688 18.99 -21.84 -50.67
C LEU A 688 19.87 -23.09 -50.73
N THR A 689 19.60 -24.00 -51.67
CA THR A 689 20.39 -25.24 -51.86
C THR A 689 21.79 -24.97 -52.43
N SER A 690 22.00 -23.82 -53.08
CA SER A 690 23.32 -23.38 -53.54
C SER A 690 24.20 -22.78 -52.42
N LEU A 691 23.63 -22.46 -51.25
CA LEU A 691 24.35 -21.84 -50.14
C LEU A 691 25.09 -22.86 -49.28
N ARG A 692 26.39 -22.64 -49.08
CA ARG A 692 27.23 -23.40 -48.15
C ARG A 692 27.51 -22.59 -46.89
N PRO A 693 27.39 -23.17 -45.68
CA PRO A 693 27.65 -22.43 -44.44
C PRO A 693 29.13 -22.07 -44.29
N ILE A 694 29.42 -20.89 -43.74
CA ILE A 694 30.77 -20.41 -43.39
C ILE A 694 30.79 -19.86 -41.95
N THR A 695 31.97 -19.70 -41.36
CA THR A 695 32.11 -19.01 -40.07
C THR A 695 31.72 -17.54 -40.23
N ASN A 696 30.93 -17.02 -39.29
CA ASN A 696 30.38 -15.68 -39.38
C ASN A 696 31.50 -14.63 -39.32
N GLN A 697 31.64 -13.85 -40.39
CA GLN A 697 32.57 -12.71 -40.48
C GLN A 697 31.75 -11.52 -40.98
N ASP A 698 31.73 -10.42 -40.22
CA ASP A 698 31.00 -9.19 -40.54
C ASP A 698 29.49 -9.37 -40.86
N GLY A 699 28.88 -10.44 -40.33
CA GLY A 699 27.46 -10.78 -40.52
C GLY A 699 27.16 -11.65 -41.75
N PHE A 700 28.18 -12.11 -42.49
CA PHE A 700 28.02 -13.08 -43.58
C PHE A 700 28.12 -14.51 -43.05
N SER A 701 27.12 -15.35 -43.34
CA SER A 701 26.99 -16.71 -42.79
C SER A 701 27.01 -17.82 -43.84
N ALA A 702 26.87 -17.48 -45.12
CA ALA A 702 26.88 -18.46 -46.20
C ALA A 702 27.70 -17.99 -47.42
N LEU A 703 28.13 -18.95 -48.24
CA LEU A 703 28.83 -18.74 -49.50
C LEU A 703 28.08 -19.46 -50.63
N ALA A 704 27.80 -18.76 -51.73
CA ALA A 704 27.30 -19.35 -52.97
C ALA A 704 28.43 -19.43 -54.00
N ASP A 705 28.63 -20.61 -54.61
CA ASP A 705 29.57 -20.83 -55.71
C ASP A 705 28.79 -21.26 -56.96
N LEU A 706 28.73 -20.37 -57.96
CA LEU A 706 27.97 -20.61 -59.19
C LEU A 706 28.75 -21.39 -60.25
N SER A 707 30.05 -21.61 -60.05
CA SER A 707 30.95 -22.19 -61.06
C SER A 707 30.65 -23.67 -61.38
N ALA A 708 30.04 -24.39 -60.45
CA ALA A 708 29.70 -25.81 -60.59
C ALA A 708 28.25 -26.06 -61.01
N MET A 709 27.45 -25.01 -61.26
CA MET A 709 26.03 -25.11 -61.59
C MET A 709 25.79 -25.05 -63.11
N GLU A 710 24.68 -25.63 -63.57
CA GLU A 710 24.23 -25.49 -64.95
C GLU A 710 23.93 -24.00 -65.26
N ARG A 711 24.27 -23.53 -66.46
CA ARG A 711 24.16 -22.09 -66.83
C ARG A 711 22.76 -21.51 -66.58
N SER A 712 21.72 -22.26 -66.93
CA SER A 712 20.32 -21.87 -66.75
C SER A 712 19.93 -21.66 -65.28
N GLN A 713 20.45 -22.50 -64.37
CA GLN A 713 20.24 -22.42 -62.93
C GLN A 713 21.09 -21.32 -62.30
N ALA A 714 22.35 -21.20 -62.74
CA ALA A 714 23.28 -20.17 -62.28
C ALA A 714 22.74 -18.76 -62.57
N ASP A 715 22.11 -18.53 -63.72
CA ASP A 715 21.51 -17.24 -64.09
C ASP A 715 20.35 -16.84 -63.15
N ARG A 716 19.48 -17.80 -62.80
CA ARG A 716 18.36 -17.58 -61.87
C ARG A 716 18.86 -17.22 -60.47
N VAL A 717 19.85 -17.93 -59.96
CA VAL A 717 20.45 -17.65 -58.65
C VAL A 717 21.20 -16.32 -58.67
N ARG A 718 21.90 -16.00 -59.78
CA ARG A 718 22.63 -14.73 -59.93
C ARG A 718 21.71 -13.52 -59.82
N MET A 719 20.51 -13.54 -60.41
CA MET A 719 19.57 -12.43 -60.27
C MET A 719 19.18 -12.16 -58.81
N VAL A 720 18.95 -13.22 -58.02
CA VAL A 720 18.61 -13.09 -56.58
C VAL A 720 19.81 -12.57 -55.79
N LEU A 721 21.02 -13.05 -56.07
CA LEU A 721 22.24 -12.61 -55.42
C LEU A 721 22.61 -11.17 -55.77
N THR A 722 22.36 -10.73 -57.01
CA THR A 722 22.53 -9.33 -57.44
C THR A 722 21.53 -8.40 -56.75
N ALA A 723 20.25 -8.79 -56.67
CA ALA A 723 19.26 -8.03 -55.90
C ALA A 723 19.60 -8.01 -54.39
N GLY A 724 20.19 -9.09 -53.88
CA GLY A 724 20.76 -9.16 -52.54
C GLY A 724 21.93 -8.20 -52.33
N ALA A 725 22.78 -8.00 -53.34
CA ALA A 725 23.88 -7.04 -53.29
C ALA A 725 23.38 -5.59 -53.28
N ASP A 726 22.31 -5.28 -54.03
CA ASP A 726 21.68 -3.95 -54.06
C ASP A 726 21.11 -3.50 -52.70
N ILE A 727 20.78 -4.46 -51.83
CA ILE A 727 20.29 -4.20 -50.47
C ILE A 727 21.37 -4.39 -49.39
N GLY A 728 22.60 -4.76 -49.76
CA GLY A 728 23.72 -4.99 -48.83
C GLY A 728 23.71 -6.36 -48.13
N ALA A 729 22.87 -7.28 -48.58
CA ALA A 729 22.77 -8.65 -48.05
C ALA A 729 23.80 -9.62 -48.65
N VAL A 730 24.40 -9.26 -49.79
CA VAL A 730 25.32 -10.11 -50.54
C VAL A 730 26.56 -9.31 -50.93
N GLU A 731 27.73 -9.90 -50.81
CA GLU A 731 29.00 -9.31 -51.22
C GLU A 731 29.76 -10.24 -52.17
N THR A 732 30.31 -9.71 -53.26
CA THR A 732 31.15 -10.46 -54.19
C THR A 732 32.57 -10.59 -53.65
N ILE A 733 33.14 -11.80 -53.67
CA ILE A 733 34.53 -11.99 -53.28
C ILE A 733 35.42 -11.45 -54.40
N SER A 734 36.20 -10.39 -54.10
CA SER A 734 36.98 -9.58 -55.04
C SER A 734 37.96 -10.31 -55.97
N HIS A 735 38.21 -11.61 -55.76
CA HIS A 735 39.08 -12.43 -56.60
C HIS A 735 38.35 -13.48 -57.47
N ASN A 736 37.04 -13.69 -57.31
CA ASN A 736 36.26 -14.64 -58.14
C ASN A 736 34.84 -14.12 -58.41
N PRO A 737 34.46 -13.81 -59.67
CA PRO A 737 33.15 -13.22 -60.00
C PRO A 737 31.97 -14.18 -59.80
N GLU A 738 32.23 -15.49 -59.63
CA GLU A 738 31.20 -16.52 -59.44
C GLU A 738 31.00 -16.93 -57.97
N ARG A 739 31.66 -16.25 -57.02
CA ARG A 739 31.55 -16.53 -55.58
C ARG A 739 31.00 -15.33 -54.80
N TYR A 740 29.92 -15.59 -54.07
CA TYR A 740 29.20 -14.60 -53.29
C TYR A 740 29.17 -14.97 -51.81
N ARG A 741 29.35 -13.99 -50.92
CA ARG A 741 29.08 -14.11 -49.49
C ARG A 741 27.67 -13.61 -49.22
N VAL A 742 26.90 -14.35 -48.45
CA VAL A 742 25.49 -14.08 -48.18
C VAL A 742 25.26 -13.96 -46.67
N ARG A 743 24.56 -12.89 -46.26
CA ARG A 743 24.20 -12.67 -44.86
C ARG A 743 23.05 -13.58 -44.41
N SER A 744 22.95 -13.78 -43.10
CA SER A 744 21.92 -14.61 -42.46
C SER A 744 20.51 -14.17 -42.82
N GLU A 745 20.27 -12.85 -42.89
CA GLU A 745 18.94 -12.26 -43.01
C GLU A 745 18.29 -12.57 -44.36
N LEU A 746 19.08 -12.61 -45.45
CA LEU A 746 18.58 -13.00 -46.78
C LEU A 746 18.24 -14.50 -46.84
N ARG A 747 19.05 -15.34 -46.19
CA ARG A 747 18.78 -16.78 -46.10
C ARG A 747 17.49 -17.05 -45.33
N GLU A 748 17.26 -16.36 -44.22
CA GLU A 748 16.02 -16.44 -43.42
C GLU A 748 14.80 -15.92 -44.18
N TYR A 749 14.96 -14.84 -44.94
CA TYR A 749 13.88 -14.35 -45.78
C TYR A 749 13.50 -15.35 -46.88
N LEU A 750 14.48 -15.89 -47.61
CA LEU A 750 14.25 -16.90 -48.66
C LEU A 750 13.63 -18.18 -48.09
N SER A 751 14.04 -18.64 -46.90
CA SER A 751 13.42 -19.81 -46.26
C SER A 751 11.97 -19.52 -45.84
N SER A 752 11.66 -18.29 -45.41
CA SER A 752 10.29 -17.89 -45.10
C SER A 752 9.37 -17.89 -46.32
N ILE A 753 9.88 -17.55 -47.51
CA ILE A 753 9.12 -17.63 -48.77
C ILE A 753 8.79 -19.08 -49.09
N CYS A 754 9.76 -19.99 -48.95
CA CYS A 754 9.53 -21.41 -49.14
C CYS A 754 8.46 -21.94 -48.16
N ASP A 755 8.57 -21.63 -46.87
CA ASP A 755 7.62 -22.08 -45.84
C ASP A 755 6.19 -21.51 -46.03
N LYS A 756 6.07 -20.25 -46.47
CA LYS A 756 4.75 -19.63 -46.77
C LYS A 756 4.00 -20.39 -47.86
N GLN A 757 4.68 -20.82 -48.93
CA GLN A 757 4.06 -21.58 -50.02
C GLN A 757 3.59 -22.97 -49.54
N PHE A 758 4.37 -23.65 -48.70
CA PHE A 758 3.99 -24.96 -48.13
C PHE A 758 2.76 -24.87 -47.22
N LYS A 759 2.53 -23.73 -46.57
CA LYS A 759 1.37 -23.50 -45.70
C LYS A 759 0.09 -23.10 -46.45
N THR A 760 0.22 -22.45 -47.61
CA THR A 760 -0.92 -21.95 -48.40
C THR A 760 -1.44 -22.97 -49.42
N ASP A 761 -0.57 -23.80 -50.02
CA ASP A 761 -0.99 -24.81 -50.99
C ASP A 761 -1.00 -26.23 -50.40
N ALA A 762 -2.17 -26.72 -50.02
CA ALA A 762 -2.36 -28.11 -49.56
C ALA A 762 -1.89 -29.14 -50.63
N SER A 763 -2.08 -28.81 -51.91
CA SER A 763 -1.60 -29.63 -53.03
C SER A 763 -0.08 -29.70 -53.14
N ALA A 764 0.65 -28.67 -52.72
CA ALA A 764 2.11 -28.65 -52.76
C ALA A 764 2.71 -29.55 -51.66
N LYS A 765 2.07 -29.57 -50.48
CA LYS A 765 2.42 -30.49 -49.39
C LYS A 765 2.19 -31.95 -49.79
N ASP A 766 1.06 -32.23 -50.45
CA ASP A 766 0.76 -33.57 -50.95
C ASP A 766 1.71 -34.00 -52.06
N LYS A 767 2.11 -33.07 -52.96
CA LYS A 767 3.13 -33.32 -53.99
C LYS A 767 4.51 -33.60 -53.40
N ALA A 768 4.96 -32.83 -52.41
CA ALA A 768 6.25 -33.07 -51.75
C ALA A 768 6.27 -34.42 -50.99
N ARG A 769 5.16 -34.77 -50.33
CA ARG A 769 5.01 -36.07 -49.67
C ARG A 769 4.97 -37.22 -50.68
N LEU A 770 4.31 -37.01 -51.82
CA LEU A 770 4.31 -37.94 -52.95
C LEU A 770 5.72 -38.17 -53.49
N GLU A 771 6.47 -37.11 -53.76
CA GLU A 771 7.86 -37.18 -54.23
C GLU A 771 8.75 -37.91 -53.23
N GLN A 772 8.64 -37.62 -51.93
CA GLN A 772 9.40 -38.30 -50.88
C GLN A 772 9.11 -39.81 -50.82
N LEU A 773 7.83 -40.20 -50.79
CA LEU A 773 7.43 -41.61 -50.68
C LEU A 773 7.76 -42.39 -51.95
N VAL A 774 7.55 -41.79 -53.12
CA VAL A 774 7.86 -42.41 -54.41
C VAL A 774 9.36 -42.54 -54.59
N SER A 775 10.16 -41.51 -54.26
CA SER A 775 11.62 -41.60 -54.29
C SER A 775 12.16 -42.70 -53.37
N ALA A 776 11.58 -42.86 -52.17
CA ALA A 776 11.93 -43.94 -51.26
C ALA A 776 11.53 -45.32 -51.81
N ALA A 777 10.36 -45.43 -52.46
CA ALA A 777 9.90 -46.68 -53.08
C ALA A 777 10.76 -47.09 -54.30
N LEU A 778 11.32 -46.11 -55.01
CA LEU A 778 12.18 -46.29 -56.16
C LEU A 778 13.66 -46.57 -55.77
N ALA A 779 14.06 -46.40 -54.51
CA ALA A 779 15.41 -46.76 -54.06
C ALA A 779 15.65 -48.30 -54.16
N PRO A 780 16.89 -48.75 -54.44
CA PRO A 780 18.15 -47.99 -54.55
C PRO A 780 18.45 -47.33 -55.91
N HIS A 781 17.69 -47.65 -56.98
CA HIS A 781 17.98 -47.20 -58.36
C HIS A 781 16.84 -46.32 -58.91
N PRO A 782 16.73 -45.06 -58.46
CA PRO A 782 15.51 -44.27 -58.66
C PRO A 782 15.21 -43.95 -60.12
N ARG A 783 16.24 -43.70 -60.92
CA ARG A 783 16.10 -43.41 -62.35
C ARG A 783 15.58 -44.62 -63.11
N GLU A 784 16.26 -45.76 -63.02
CA GLU A 784 15.94 -46.97 -63.78
C GLU A 784 14.64 -47.61 -63.29
N HIS A 785 14.36 -47.59 -61.99
CA HIS A 785 13.09 -48.05 -61.46
C HIS A 785 11.92 -47.16 -61.89
N SER A 786 12.11 -45.83 -62.01
CA SER A 786 11.04 -44.95 -62.48
C SER A 786 10.67 -45.24 -63.94
N GLU A 787 11.67 -45.60 -64.77
CA GLU A 787 11.48 -46.00 -66.16
C GLU A 787 10.72 -47.32 -66.28
N ILE A 788 11.04 -48.32 -65.45
CA ILE A 788 10.26 -49.57 -65.37
C ILE A 788 8.78 -49.27 -65.10
N VAL A 789 8.49 -48.44 -64.09
CA VAL A 789 7.10 -48.11 -63.74
C VAL A 789 6.40 -47.39 -64.88
N LEU A 790 7.02 -46.34 -65.45
CA LEU A 790 6.45 -45.58 -66.56
C LEU A 790 6.13 -46.45 -67.78
N ASN A 791 6.96 -47.46 -68.07
CA ASN A 791 6.74 -48.37 -69.20
C ASN A 791 5.60 -49.37 -69.00
N THR A 792 5.16 -49.58 -67.75
CA THR A 792 4.03 -50.47 -67.42
C THR A 792 2.68 -49.76 -67.33
N LEU A 793 2.65 -48.44 -67.49
CA LEU A 793 1.41 -47.66 -67.37
C LEU A 793 0.63 -47.64 -68.68
N GLU A 794 -0.64 -48.04 -68.62
CA GLU A 794 -1.57 -47.97 -69.75
C GLU A 794 -2.42 -46.70 -69.67
N PRO A 795 -2.56 -45.93 -70.77
CA PRO A 795 -3.41 -44.74 -70.76
C PRO A 795 -4.89 -45.11 -70.76
N ILE A 796 -5.70 -44.39 -69.98
CA ILE A 796 -7.16 -44.52 -69.95
C ILE A 796 -7.83 -43.18 -70.22
N ARG A 797 -9.12 -43.21 -70.58
CA ARG A 797 -9.91 -41.97 -70.61
C ARG A 797 -10.08 -41.46 -69.18
N GLU A 798 -9.87 -40.15 -69.01
CA GLU A 798 -9.92 -39.52 -67.70
C GLU A 798 -11.28 -39.78 -67.02
N THR A 799 -11.23 -40.47 -65.89
CA THR A 799 -12.40 -40.82 -65.07
C THR A 799 -12.03 -40.57 -63.62
N GLU A 800 -12.80 -39.73 -62.91
CA GLU A 800 -12.55 -39.34 -61.51
C GLU A 800 -11.13 -38.77 -61.22
N GLY A 801 -10.50 -38.20 -62.25
CA GLY A 801 -9.16 -37.62 -62.19
C GLY A 801 -8.01 -38.63 -62.27
N PHE A 802 -8.26 -39.86 -62.72
CA PHE A 802 -7.25 -40.86 -63.07
C PHE A 802 -7.00 -40.89 -64.58
N THR A 803 -5.75 -40.98 -65.01
CA THR A 803 -5.34 -40.90 -66.42
C THR A 803 -4.61 -42.14 -66.92
N SER A 804 -4.12 -42.97 -66.01
CA SER A 804 -3.43 -44.21 -66.36
C SER A 804 -3.86 -45.35 -65.43
N MET A 805 -3.69 -46.58 -65.88
CA MET A 805 -3.88 -47.77 -65.06
C MET A 805 -2.69 -48.72 -65.19
N VAL A 806 -2.56 -49.63 -64.23
CA VAL A 806 -1.61 -50.74 -64.29
C VAL A 806 -2.25 -51.97 -63.68
N THR A 807 -2.08 -53.13 -64.32
CA THR A 807 -2.50 -54.43 -63.79
C THR A 807 -1.26 -55.23 -63.43
N LEU A 808 -1.03 -55.53 -62.15
CA LEU A 808 0.20 -56.21 -61.72
C LEU A 808 0.30 -57.66 -62.23
N SER A 809 -0.82 -58.31 -62.54
CA SER A 809 -0.87 -59.67 -63.08
C SER A 809 -0.45 -59.78 -64.55
N GLU A 810 -0.43 -58.66 -65.29
CA GLU A 810 -0.02 -58.61 -66.71
C GLU A 810 1.51 -58.44 -66.85
N ILE A 811 2.21 -58.14 -65.75
CA ILE A 811 3.67 -57.98 -65.73
C ILE A 811 4.33 -59.36 -65.59
N THR A 812 4.98 -59.84 -66.66
CA THR A 812 5.60 -61.18 -66.70
C THR A 812 6.87 -61.31 -65.85
N ASN A 813 7.55 -60.22 -65.54
CA ASN A 813 8.79 -60.23 -64.76
C ASN A 813 8.51 -59.95 -63.28
N ASP A 814 8.85 -60.90 -62.40
CA ASP A 814 8.70 -60.80 -60.95
C ASP A 814 9.47 -59.61 -60.34
N TYR A 815 10.63 -59.24 -60.89
CA TYR A 815 11.40 -58.10 -60.43
C TYR A 815 10.66 -56.78 -60.70
N ASP A 816 10.19 -56.60 -61.94
CA ASP A 816 9.48 -55.41 -62.37
C ASP A 816 8.14 -55.28 -61.62
N SER A 817 7.40 -56.39 -61.45
CA SER A 817 6.15 -56.44 -60.66
C SER A 817 6.36 -55.97 -59.21
N ARG A 818 7.48 -56.32 -58.56
CA ARG A 818 7.81 -55.85 -57.20
C ARG A 818 8.18 -54.37 -57.15
N VAL A 819 8.85 -53.83 -58.16
CA VAL A 819 9.17 -52.40 -58.25
C VAL A 819 7.88 -51.60 -58.43
N VAL A 820 7.04 -52.01 -59.40
CA VAL A 820 5.73 -51.36 -59.65
C VAL A 820 4.84 -51.44 -58.43
N ARG A 821 4.74 -52.59 -57.77
CA ARG A 821 3.94 -52.76 -56.53
C ARG A 821 4.40 -51.83 -55.40
N ARG A 822 5.72 -51.65 -55.21
CA ARG A 822 6.26 -50.71 -54.20
C ARG A 822 5.83 -49.28 -54.49
N VAL A 823 5.88 -48.85 -55.76
CA VAL A 823 5.47 -47.52 -56.18
C VAL A 823 3.94 -47.34 -56.10
N MET A 824 3.14 -48.36 -56.45
CA MET A 824 1.69 -48.33 -56.29
C MET A 824 1.28 -48.23 -54.82
N ASN A 825 1.94 -48.96 -53.93
CA ASN A 825 1.73 -48.86 -52.48
C ASN A 825 2.10 -47.47 -51.94
N ALA A 826 3.23 -46.91 -52.37
CA ALA A 826 3.65 -45.57 -51.99
C ALA A 826 2.68 -44.50 -52.51
N GLY A 827 2.23 -44.63 -53.76
CA GLY A 827 1.24 -43.73 -54.38
C GLY A 827 -0.14 -43.83 -53.75
N SER A 828 -0.54 -45.02 -53.27
CA SER A 828 -1.81 -45.23 -52.55
C SER A 828 -1.81 -44.55 -51.18
N ALA A 829 -0.68 -44.54 -50.48
CA ALA A 829 -0.52 -43.87 -49.18
C ALA A 829 -0.78 -42.34 -49.24
N VAL A 830 -0.67 -41.74 -50.42
CA VAL A 830 -0.92 -40.32 -50.70
C VAL A 830 -2.10 -40.08 -51.66
N LYS A 831 -2.95 -41.10 -51.88
CA LYS A 831 -4.16 -41.05 -52.73
C LYS A 831 -3.90 -40.65 -54.20
N ALA A 832 -2.65 -40.77 -54.65
CA ALA A 832 -2.28 -40.61 -56.07
C ALA A 832 -2.58 -41.89 -56.88
N VAL A 833 -2.76 -43.02 -56.18
CA VAL A 833 -3.13 -44.31 -56.75
C VAL A 833 -4.34 -44.87 -55.99
N ALA A 834 -5.30 -45.47 -56.70
CA ALA A 834 -6.42 -46.18 -56.10
C ALA A 834 -6.51 -47.60 -56.67
N PRO A 835 -6.64 -48.64 -55.82
CA PRO A 835 -6.94 -49.98 -56.32
C PRO A 835 -8.35 -50.03 -56.91
N ASP A 836 -8.54 -50.87 -57.94
CA ASP A 836 -9.87 -51.16 -58.50
C ASP A 836 -10.72 -51.93 -57.46
N VAL A 837 -12.02 -51.64 -57.43
CA VAL A 837 -12.97 -52.26 -56.49
C VAL A 837 -13.42 -53.66 -56.96
N LYS A 838 -13.29 -53.95 -58.27
CA LYS A 838 -13.80 -55.17 -58.91
C LYS A 838 -12.70 -56.16 -59.32
N ILE A 839 -11.49 -55.67 -59.57
CA ILE A 839 -10.38 -56.47 -60.08
C ILE A 839 -9.21 -56.34 -59.12
N ASP A 840 -8.90 -57.43 -58.42
CA ASP A 840 -7.69 -57.52 -57.61
C ASP A 840 -6.45 -57.30 -58.49
N ASP A 841 -5.41 -56.64 -57.96
CA ASP A 841 -4.16 -56.29 -58.64
C ASP A 841 -4.24 -55.23 -59.76
N ARG A 842 -5.37 -54.54 -59.93
CA ARG A 842 -5.48 -53.36 -60.82
C ARG A 842 -5.45 -52.05 -60.03
N TYR A 843 -4.70 -51.08 -60.53
CA TYR A 843 -4.54 -49.77 -59.91
C TYR A 843 -4.76 -48.63 -60.92
N TYR A 844 -5.53 -47.62 -60.51
CA TYR A 844 -5.74 -46.37 -61.23
C TYR A 844 -4.81 -45.27 -60.70
N ILE A 845 -4.21 -44.51 -61.61
CA ILE A 845 -3.13 -43.56 -61.32
C ILE A 845 -3.53 -42.15 -61.76
N ARG A 846 -3.34 -41.20 -60.85
CA ARG A 846 -3.55 -39.76 -61.11
C ARG A 846 -2.35 -39.14 -61.84
N PRO A 847 -2.55 -38.04 -62.58
CA PRO A 847 -1.47 -37.32 -63.28
C PRO A 847 -0.29 -36.95 -62.37
N ALA A 848 -0.55 -36.61 -61.11
CA ALA A 848 0.48 -36.20 -60.16
C ALA A 848 1.58 -37.26 -59.94
N LEU A 849 1.24 -38.56 -59.92
CA LEU A 849 2.26 -39.62 -59.78
C LEU A 849 3.06 -39.76 -61.09
N TYR A 850 2.40 -39.67 -62.24
CA TYR A 850 3.04 -39.74 -63.55
C TYR A 850 4.06 -38.60 -63.73
N GLU A 851 3.67 -37.36 -63.42
CA GLU A 851 4.56 -36.20 -63.43
C GLU A 851 5.75 -36.37 -62.49
N THR A 852 5.51 -36.85 -61.27
CA THR A 852 6.57 -37.08 -60.28
C THR A 852 7.58 -38.13 -60.75
N LEU A 853 7.12 -39.22 -61.37
CA LEU A 853 7.98 -40.25 -61.95
C LEU A 853 8.82 -39.69 -63.10
N LEU A 854 8.25 -38.84 -63.95
CA LEU A 854 9.00 -38.15 -65.01
C LEU A 854 10.04 -37.18 -64.45
N THR A 855 9.69 -36.41 -63.41
CA THR A 855 10.63 -35.51 -62.74
C THR A 855 11.80 -36.30 -62.14
N ILE A 856 11.53 -37.40 -61.43
CA ILE A 856 12.58 -38.24 -60.84
C ILE A 856 13.46 -38.87 -61.92
N ARG A 857 12.89 -39.35 -63.03
CA ARG A 857 13.65 -39.86 -64.18
C ARG A 857 14.62 -38.81 -64.74
N ALA A 858 14.18 -37.56 -64.78
CA ALA A 858 14.98 -36.45 -65.32
C ALA A 858 16.06 -35.95 -64.35
N THR A 859 15.80 -35.95 -63.05
CA THR A 859 16.71 -35.37 -62.04
C THR A 859 17.66 -36.39 -61.40
N ALA A 860 17.29 -37.67 -61.37
CA ALA A 860 18.11 -38.69 -60.73
C ALA A 860 19.35 -39.08 -61.58
N PRO A 861 20.52 -39.27 -60.94
CA PRO A 861 21.72 -39.73 -61.62
C PRO A 861 21.56 -41.20 -62.07
N GLU A 862 22.24 -41.55 -63.15
CA GLU A 862 22.28 -42.92 -63.67
C GLU A 862 23.09 -43.86 -62.77
N SER A 863 22.56 -45.06 -62.49
CA SER A 863 23.17 -46.01 -61.58
C SER A 863 24.01 -47.05 -62.32
N ALA A 864 25.34 -46.96 -62.18
CA ALA A 864 26.28 -47.88 -62.80
C ALA A 864 26.21 -49.34 -62.26
N VAL A 865 25.47 -49.58 -61.16
CA VAL A 865 25.36 -50.90 -60.51
C VAL A 865 24.03 -51.59 -60.84
N TYR A 866 23.06 -50.86 -61.40
CA TYR A 866 21.71 -51.36 -61.67
C TYR A 866 21.69 -52.67 -62.46
N GLY A 867 22.47 -52.77 -63.55
CA GLY A 867 22.52 -53.98 -64.38
C GLY A 867 23.00 -55.23 -63.61
N ARG A 868 23.99 -55.07 -62.72
CA ARG A 868 24.50 -56.17 -61.87
C ARG A 868 23.48 -56.58 -60.81
N ASP A 869 22.82 -55.62 -60.18
CA ASP A 869 21.81 -55.91 -59.16
C ASP A 869 20.57 -56.59 -59.75
N ARG A 870 20.14 -56.16 -60.94
CA ARG A 870 19.03 -56.78 -61.66
C ARG A 870 19.34 -58.23 -62.06
N ALA A 871 20.51 -58.50 -62.65
CA ALA A 871 20.94 -59.84 -63.03
C ALA A 871 21.02 -60.80 -61.83
N ARG A 872 21.47 -60.28 -60.66
CA ARG A 872 21.50 -61.04 -59.40
C ARG A 872 20.09 -61.43 -58.92
N PHE A 873 19.11 -60.55 -59.11
CA PHE A 873 17.71 -60.81 -58.73
C PHE A 873 17.00 -61.78 -59.66
N GLU A 874 17.26 -61.69 -60.96
CA GLU A 874 16.64 -62.55 -61.99
C GLU A 874 17.29 -63.96 -62.05
N GLY A 875 18.28 -64.24 -61.19
CA GLY A 875 18.92 -65.56 -61.11
C GLY A 875 19.80 -65.92 -62.32
N VAL A 876 20.10 -64.94 -63.17
CA VAL A 876 20.97 -65.12 -64.34
C VAL A 876 22.42 -65.17 -63.85
N GLN A 877 22.99 -66.38 -63.78
CA GLN A 877 24.43 -66.55 -63.63
C GLN A 877 25.11 -66.09 -64.93
N GLU A 878 25.51 -64.83 -65.00
CA GLU A 878 26.54 -64.42 -65.95
C GLU A 878 27.84 -65.14 -65.60
N ARG A 879 28.19 -66.15 -66.40
CA ARG A 879 29.59 -66.58 -66.52
C ARG A 879 30.36 -65.40 -67.10
N PRO A 880 31.39 -64.86 -66.42
CA PRO A 880 32.20 -63.82 -67.02
C PRO A 880 32.92 -64.41 -68.25
N ALA A 881 32.66 -63.81 -69.41
CA ALA A 881 33.49 -64.02 -70.58
C ALA A 881 34.90 -63.53 -70.22
N ILE A 882 35.83 -64.46 -70.13
CA ILE A 882 37.26 -64.18 -70.20
C ILE A 882 37.48 -63.69 -71.61
N ASP A 883 37.65 -62.39 -71.79
CA ASP A 883 38.23 -61.85 -73.01
C ASP A 883 39.54 -61.13 -72.70
N ALA A 884 40.51 -61.45 -73.54
CA ALA A 884 41.92 -61.29 -73.30
C ALA A 884 42.41 -59.90 -73.73
N GLY A 885 43.26 -59.31 -72.87
CA GLY A 885 44.41 -58.50 -73.27
C GLY A 885 44.15 -57.12 -73.86
N VAL A 886 44.47 -56.07 -73.08
CA VAL A 886 45.43 -55.01 -73.46
C VAL A 886 46.10 -54.46 -72.19
N LEU A 887 47.41 -54.19 -72.30
CA LEU A 887 48.37 -53.79 -71.26
C LEU A 887 48.49 -52.27 -71.05
N ARG A 888 48.91 -51.90 -69.81
CA ARG A 888 49.48 -50.63 -69.29
C ARG A 888 48.46 -49.50 -69.01
N GLU A 889 48.48 -48.82 -67.87
CA GLU A 889 49.63 -48.31 -67.11
C GLU A 889 49.56 -48.49 -65.58
N THR A 890 50.75 -48.68 -65.02
CA THR A 890 51.12 -48.91 -63.63
C THR A 890 51.00 -47.67 -62.73
N LYS A 891 50.34 -47.81 -61.57
CA LYS A 891 50.54 -46.96 -60.38
C LYS A 891 50.95 -47.89 -59.22
N PRO A 892 52.00 -47.59 -58.42
CA PRO A 892 52.60 -48.58 -57.53
C PRO A 892 51.80 -48.72 -56.23
N GLU A 893 51.47 -49.96 -55.85
CA GLU A 893 51.01 -50.34 -54.51
C GLU A 893 52.23 -50.59 -53.59
N LEU A 894 52.16 -50.08 -52.36
CA LEU A 894 53.01 -50.52 -51.25
C LEU A 894 52.45 -51.81 -50.61
N PRO A 895 53.31 -52.71 -50.09
CA PRO A 895 52.90 -54.02 -49.55
C PRO A 895 52.33 -53.95 -48.11
N PRO A 896 51.62 -55.01 -47.66
CA PRO A 896 50.82 -55.02 -46.44
C PRO A 896 51.61 -55.46 -45.20
N GLN A 897 51.25 -54.92 -44.03
CA GLN A 897 51.69 -55.40 -42.71
C GLN A 897 50.47 -55.55 -41.79
N THR A 898 50.59 -56.52 -40.90
CA THR A 898 49.51 -57.33 -40.34
C THR A 898 49.20 -56.95 -38.89
N LYS A 899 47.90 -56.97 -38.53
CA LYS A 899 47.27 -57.19 -37.20
C LYS A 899 47.73 -56.36 -35.98
N GLY A 900 46.79 -55.60 -35.43
CA GLY A 900 46.76 -55.23 -34.01
C GLY A 900 45.65 -54.23 -33.65
N SER A 901 44.59 -54.75 -32.99
CA SER A 901 43.62 -54.08 -32.09
C SER A 901 42.86 -52.80 -32.52
N VAL A 902 41.54 -52.87 -32.37
CA VAL A 902 40.55 -51.76 -32.44
C VAL A 902 40.94 -50.57 -31.54
N PRO A 903 40.68 -49.31 -31.96
CA PRO A 903 40.01 -48.38 -31.04
C PRO A 903 38.96 -47.42 -31.66
N GLU A 904 37.81 -47.38 -30.99
CA GLU A 904 37.05 -46.22 -30.50
C GLU A 904 37.49 -44.78 -30.92
N ILE A 905 36.53 -44.06 -31.53
CA ILE A 905 36.22 -42.61 -31.50
C ILE A 905 37.27 -41.59 -32.01
N GLU A 906 36.77 -40.83 -33.00
CA GLU A 906 37.21 -39.53 -33.54
C GLU A 906 38.17 -38.70 -32.67
N ARG A 907 39.36 -38.44 -33.20
CA ARG A 907 40.12 -37.21 -32.94
C ARG A 907 40.40 -36.46 -34.23
N ARG A 908 39.83 -35.25 -34.32
CA ARG A 908 40.16 -34.21 -35.31
C ARG A 908 41.65 -33.90 -35.28
N ARG A 909 42.25 -33.74 -36.47
CA ARG A 909 43.52 -33.04 -36.65
C ARG A 909 43.28 -31.52 -36.54
N GLU A 910 44.05 -30.87 -35.68
CA GLU A 910 44.16 -29.41 -35.57
C GLU A 910 44.94 -28.82 -36.76
N PRO A 911 44.63 -27.57 -37.19
CA PRO A 911 45.46 -26.78 -38.10
C PRO A 911 46.67 -26.13 -37.37
N PRO A 912 47.70 -25.64 -38.08
CA PRO A 912 48.92 -25.13 -37.46
C PRO A 912 48.66 -23.81 -36.72
N ALA A 913 49.04 -23.78 -35.43
CA ALA A 913 48.91 -22.61 -34.58
C ALA A 913 49.99 -21.56 -34.87
N LEU A 914 49.55 -20.30 -34.93
CA LEU A 914 50.36 -19.09 -34.67
C LEU A 914 51.08 -19.23 -33.30
N PRO A 915 52.13 -18.44 -33.00
CA PRO A 915 53.00 -18.68 -31.84
C PRO A 915 52.18 -18.66 -30.54
N GLY A 916 51.97 -19.83 -29.94
CA GLY A 916 51.14 -20.00 -28.75
C GLY A 916 51.90 -19.69 -27.47
N LEU A 917 51.34 -18.80 -26.65
CA LEU A 917 51.73 -18.63 -25.24
C LEU A 917 51.47 -19.96 -24.51
N GLN A 918 52.51 -20.55 -23.92
CA GLN A 918 52.46 -21.82 -23.19
C GLN A 918 51.42 -21.79 -22.06
N PRO A 919 50.63 -22.85 -21.82
CA PRO A 919 49.65 -22.89 -20.72
C PRO A 919 50.33 -22.65 -19.37
N LEU A 920 49.64 -21.98 -18.43
CA LEU A 920 50.18 -21.78 -17.08
C LEU A 920 50.54 -23.13 -16.45
N SER A 921 51.69 -23.17 -15.80
CA SER A 921 52.11 -24.35 -15.05
C SER A 921 51.15 -24.61 -13.88
N LEU A 922 51.07 -25.85 -13.41
CA LEU A 922 50.21 -26.23 -12.29
C LEU A 922 50.56 -25.43 -11.02
N GLU A 923 51.85 -25.17 -10.79
CA GLU A 923 52.36 -24.38 -9.66
C GLU A 923 51.93 -22.91 -9.75
N GLU A 924 52.05 -22.29 -10.93
CA GLU A 924 51.59 -20.91 -11.14
C GLU A 924 50.07 -20.77 -11.02
N ARG A 925 49.32 -21.78 -11.46
CA ARG A 925 47.85 -21.77 -11.33
C ARG A 925 47.42 -21.86 -9.87
N LEU A 926 48.10 -22.69 -9.07
CA LEU A 926 47.81 -22.84 -7.64
C LEU A 926 48.22 -21.60 -6.85
N SER A 927 49.38 -21.01 -7.15
CA SER A 927 49.83 -19.78 -6.48
C SER A 927 48.93 -18.58 -6.79
N LEU A 928 48.49 -18.43 -8.04
CA LEU A 928 47.51 -17.40 -8.42
C LEU A 928 46.15 -17.62 -7.77
N ALA A 929 45.67 -18.86 -7.73
CA ALA A 929 44.41 -19.17 -7.06
C ALA A 929 44.46 -18.86 -5.56
N ALA A 930 45.58 -19.14 -4.89
CA ALA A 930 45.80 -18.81 -3.48
C ALA A 930 45.84 -17.29 -3.27
N HIS A 931 46.60 -16.57 -4.11
CA HIS A 931 46.70 -15.11 -4.05
C HIS A 931 45.35 -14.41 -4.25
N TYR A 932 44.57 -14.81 -5.27
CA TYR A 932 43.25 -14.24 -5.50
C TYR A 932 42.26 -14.59 -4.39
N ARG A 933 42.34 -15.80 -3.83
CA ARG A 933 41.50 -16.22 -2.70
C ARG A 933 41.79 -15.38 -1.45
N GLU A 934 43.07 -15.16 -1.16
CA GLU A 934 43.51 -14.33 -0.03
C GLU A 934 43.05 -12.88 -0.19
N ALA A 935 43.29 -12.26 -1.35
CA ALA A 935 42.92 -10.88 -1.62
C ALA A 935 41.39 -10.63 -1.56
N LEU A 936 40.58 -11.58 -2.04
CA LEU A 936 39.12 -11.46 -1.98
C LEU A 936 38.56 -11.74 -0.58
N LEU A 937 39.15 -12.65 0.20
CA LEU A 937 38.76 -12.87 1.59
C LEU A 937 39.13 -11.68 2.49
N ASP A 938 40.33 -11.12 2.30
CA ASP A 938 40.81 -9.97 3.07
C ASP A 938 39.92 -8.74 2.87
N ALA A 939 39.36 -8.58 1.67
CA ALA A 939 38.40 -7.53 1.33
C ALA A 939 37.15 -7.52 2.23
N VAL A 940 36.73 -8.69 2.71
CA VAL A 940 35.59 -8.85 3.63
C VAL A 940 36.05 -9.16 5.06
N HIS A 941 37.27 -8.76 5.42
CA HIS A 941 37.89 -8.94 6.73
C HIS A 941 38.10 -10.40 7.16
N LEU A 942 38.22 -11.32 6.21
CA LEU A 942 38.48 -12.73 6.47
C LEU A 942 39.88 -13.13 6.01
N THR A 943 40.50 -14.05 6.75
CA THR A 943 41.73 -14.70 6.31
C THR A 943 41.47 -16.16 5.92
N PRO A 944 42.24 -16.73 4.98
CA PRO A 944 42.11 -18.14 4.60
C PRO A 944 42.20 -19.08 5.81
N ASP A 945 43.06 -18.78 6.78
CA ASP A 945 43.26 -19.59 7.99
C ASP A 945 42.00 -19.65 8.87
N ILE A 946 41.29 -18.51 9.02
CA ILE A 946 40.04 -18.45 9.80
C ILE A 946 38.97 -19.31 9.12
N VAL A 947 38.84 -19.18 7.81
CA VAL A 947 37.84 -19.92 7.01
C VAL A 947 38.15 -21.42 7.04
N ASP A 948 39.39 -21.81 6.79
CA ASP A 948 39.79 -23.20 6.70
C ASP A 948 39.76 -23.90 8.07
N ASN A 949 40.03 -23.18 9.17
CA ASN A 949 39.87 -23.70 10.52
C ASN A 949 38.39 -23.89 10.90
N ARG A 950 37.52 -22.90 10.63
CA ARG A 950 36.10 -22.95 11.03
C ARG A 950 35.23 -23.86 10.15
N LEU A 951 35.57 -23.96 8.86
CA LEU A 951 34.83 -24.76 7.87
C LEU A 951 35.56 -26.03 7.44
N GLY A 952 36.65 -26.38 8.14
CA GLY A 952 37.47 -27.56 7.84
C GLY A 952 36.71 -28.88 8.02
N GLN A 953 35.72 -28.92 8.91
CA GLN A 953 34.84 -30.07 9.09
C GLN A 953 33.53 -29.92 8.29
N PRO A 954 33.05 -30.97 7.59
CA PRO A 954 31.76 -30.93 6.89
C PRO A 954 30.58 -30.59 7.80
N GLN A 955 30.61 -31.07 9.05
CA GLN A 955 29.59 -30.82 10.07
C GLN A 955 29.54 -29.34 10.47
N SER A 956 30.69 -28.65 10.54
CA SER A 956 30.73 -27.22 10.85
C SER A 956 30.10 -26.38 9.74
N ARG A 957 30.30 -26.75 8.46
CA ARG A 957 29.66 -26.07 7.32
C ARG A 957 28.14 -26.14 7.39
N GLU A 958 27.59 -27.31 7.71
CA GLU A 958 26.15 -27.49 7.85
C GLU A 958 25.60 -26.71 9.05
N ALA A 959 26.26 -26.80 10.21
CA ALA A 959 25.84 -26.09 11.42
C ALA A 959 25.86 -24.55 11.25
N VAL A 960 26.86 -24.01 10.56
CA VAL A 960 26.95 -22.57 10.23
C VAL A 960 25.81 -22.14 9.30
N LEU A 961 25.53 -22.92 8.24
CA LEU A 961 24.42 -22.63 7.33
C LEU A 961 23.07 -22.67 8.05
N GLU A 962 22.87 -23.61 8.96
CA GLU A 962 21.63 -23.67 9.72
C GLU A 962 21.49 -22.52 10.72
N ALA A 963 22.57 -22.08 11.36
CA ALA A 963 22.59 -20.87 12.18
C ALA A 963 22.24 -19.62 11.35
N TRP A 964 22.80 -19.49 10.15
CA TRP A 964 22.49 -18.40 9.23
C TRP A 964 21.03 -18.43 8.77
N LYS A 965 20.50 -19.63 8.45
CA LYS A 965 19.09 -19.80 8.10
C LYS A 965 18.17 -19.40 9.26
N ALA A 966 18.51 -19.73 10.50
CA ALA A 966 17.74 -19.35 11.67
C ALA A 966 17.64 -17.83 11.83
N LEU A 967 18.76 -17.09 11.64
CA LEU A 967 18.72 -15.62 11.62
C LEU A 967 17.92 -15.08 10.43
N ASN A 968 18.16 -15.62 9.23
CA ASN A 968 17.52 -15.15 8.00
C ASN A 968 16.00 -15.43 7.98
N ASP A 969 15.50 -16.46 8.67
CA ASP A 969 14.06 -16.73 8.78
C ASP A 969 13.31 -15.65 9.57
N HIS A 970 13.98 -14.89 10.46
CA HIS A 970 13.37 -13.77 11.17
C HIS A 970 12.99 -12.60 10.23
N LYS A 971 13.61 -12.50 9.05
CA LYS A 971 13.23 -11.55 7.99
C LYS A 971 11.76 -11.67 7.59
N LYS A 972 11.18 -12.87 7.66
CA LYS A 972 9.76 -13.08 7.31
C LYS A 972 8.80 -12.44 8.31
N LYS A 973 9.27 -12.13 9.51
CA LYS A 973 8.48 -11.56 10.60
C LYS A 973 8.80 -10.08 10.84
N ASN A 974 10.00 -9.64 10.47
CA ASN A 974 10.42 -8.26 10.59
C ASN A 974 10.97 -7.76 9.24
N GLU A 975 10.21 -6.86 8.61
CA GLU A 975 10.57 -6.26 7.32
C GLU A 975 11.83 -5.38 7.42
N ASN A 976 12.05 -4.72 8.56
CA ASN A 976 13.21 -3.87 8.83
C ASN A 976 14.50 -4.70 8.90
N LEU A 977 14.51 -5.80 9.66
CA LEU A 977 15.62 -6.77 9.65
C LEU A 977 15.89 -7.28 8.23
N GLY A 978 14.84 -7.49 7.44
CA GLY A 978 14.94 -7.90 6.06
C GLY A 978 15.60 -6.88 5.12
N ALA A 979 15.49 -5.59 5.42
CA ALA A 979 16.20 -4.51 4.73
C ALA A 979 17.66 -4.48 5.18
N LEU A 980 17.93 -4.43 6.50
CA LEU A 980 19.29 -4.39 7.06
C LEU A 980 20.17 -5.56 6.59
N LEU A 981 19.63 -6.79 6.56
CA LEU A 981 20.37 -7.95 6.04
C LEU A 981 20.70 -7.83 4.54
N ARG A 982 19.80 -7.24 3.74
CA ARG A 982 20.04 -7.02 2.31
C ARG A 982 21.06 -5.91 2.08
N ASP A 983 20.97 -4.82 2.83
CA ASP A 983 21.87 -3.68 2.71
C ASP A 983 23.29 -4.09 3.08
N PHE A 984 23.45 -4.83 4.17
CA PHE A 984 24.73 -5.40 4.54
C PHE A 984 25.28 -6.36 3.46
N GLN A 985 24.46 -7.27 2.94
CA GLN A 985 24.89 -8.20 1.89
C GLN A 985 25.31 -7.48 0.60
N ASN A 986 24.54 -6.47 0.18
CA ASN A 986 24.84 -5.66 -0.99
C ASN A 986 26.17 -4.90 -0.84
N GLU A 987 26.47 -4.41 0.38
CA GLU A 987 27.72 -3.73 0.67
C GLU A 987 28.91 -4.69 0.57
N GLN A 988 28.81 -5.91 1.09
CA GLN A 988 29.85 -6.93 0.94
C GLN A 988 30.06 -7.31 -0.54
N ASP A 989 28.97 -7.48 -1.30
CA ASP A 989 29.06 -7.78 -2.73
C ASP A 989 29.72 -6.64 -3.53
N ARG A 990 29.47 -5.38 -3.14
CA ARG A 990 30.10 -4.19 -3.73
C ARG A 990 31.60 -4.18 -3.47
N ILE A 991 32.02 -4.39 -2.22
CA ILE A 991 33.44 -4.46 -1.84
C ILE A 991 34.16 -5.57 -2.61
N LEU A 992 33.55 -6.77 -2.71
CA LEU A 992 34.09 -7.88 -3.49
C LEU A 992 34.20 -7.54 -4.99
N SER A 993 33.22 -6.84 -5.56
CA SER A 993 33.26 -6.41 -6.96
C SER A 993 34.34 -5.36 -7.23
N GLU A 994 34.58 -4.44 -6.30
CA GLU A 994 35.68 -3.46 -6.39
C GLU A 994 37.05 -4.16 -6.38
N VAL A 995 37.26 -5.11 -5.47
CA VAL A 995 38.51 -5.88 -5.41
C VAL A 995 38.68 -6.82 -6.60
N TYR A 996 37.61 -7.48 -7.05
CA TYR A 996 37.62 -8.26 -8.29
C TYR A 996 38.03 -7.40 -9.50
N SER A 997 37.51 -6.18 -9.62
CA SER A 997 37.86 -5.27 -10.72
C SER A 997 39.34 -4.84 -10.68
N ARG A 998 39.92 -4.70 -9.49
CA ARG A 998 41.33 -4.40 -9.26
C ARG A 998 42.21 -5.60 -9.62
N LEU A 999 41.88 -6.80 -9.15
CA LEU A 999 42.62 -8.02 -9.49
C LEU A 999 42.52 -8.34 -11.00
N ARG A 1000 41.40 -7.98 -11.64
CA ARG A 1000 41.21 -8.11 -13.09
C ARG A 1000 42.13 -7.18 -13.88
N SER A 1001 42.39 -5.96 -13.40
CA SER A 1001 43.31 -5.03 -14.08
C SER A 1001 44.78 -5.45 -13.92
N GLU A 1002 45.15 -6.13 -12.83
CA GLU A 1002 46.48 -6.75 -12.64
C GLU A 1002 46.74 -7.91 -13.60
N GLY A 1003 45.68 -8.53 -14.14
CA GLY A 1003 45.78 -9.62 -15.11
C GLY A 1003 46.28 -9.22 -16.50
N ASP A 1004 46.42 -7.92 -16.80
CA ASP A 1004 46.94 -7.34 -18.07
C ASP A 1004 46.32 -7.97 -19.35
N GLY A 1005 45.06 -8.40 -19.27
CA GLY A 1005 44.35 -9.05 -20.39
C GLY A 1005 44.71 -10.51 -20.65
N ASP A 1006 45.49 -11.18 -19.79
CA ASP A 1006 45.75 -12.62 -19.89
C ASP A 1006 44.50 -13.42 -19.51
N GLU A 1007 43.75 -13.89 -20.53
CA GLU A 1007 42.51 -14.66 -20.38
C GLU A 1007 42.67 -15.88 -19.45
N ARG A 1008 43.87 -16.44 -19.33
CA ARG A 1008 44.13 -17.62 -18.52
C ARG A 1008 44.21 -17.29 -17.02
N LYS A 1009 44.76 -16.14 -16.65
CA LYS A 1009 44.76 -15.63 -15.27
C LYS A 1009 43.36 -15.20 -14.86
N LEU A 1010 42.64 -14.54 -15.78
CA LEU A 1010 41.25 -14.14 -15.59
C LEU A 1010 40.34 -15.35 -15.34
N ALA A 1011 40.51 -16.45 -16.08
CA ALA A 1011 39.75 -17.68 -15.84
C ALA A 1011 39.99 -18.29 -14.43
N VAL A 1012 41.18 -18.10 -13.84
CA VAL A 1012 41.47 -18.51 -12.46
C VAL A 1012 40.78 -17.58 -11.47
N LEU A 1013 40.84 -16.26 -11.70
CA LEU A 1013 40.17 -15.25 -10.88
C LEU A 1013 38.64 -15.45 -10.87
N ASP A 1014 38.01 -15.63 -12.04
CA ASP A 1014 36.57 -15.89 -12.19
C ASP A 1014 36.14 -17.15 -11.43
N GLY A 1015 36.96 -18.19 -11.49
CA GLY A 1015 36.70 -19.44 -10.76
C GLY A 1015 36.84 -19.30 -9.24
N VAL A 1016 37.68 -18.39 -8.75
CA VAL A 1016 37.84 -18.10 -7.32
C VAL A 1016 36.70 -17.20 -6.82
N ASP A 1017 36.39 -16.10 -7.52
CA ASP A 1017 35.28 -15.19 -7.19
C ASP A 1017 33.94 -15.94 -7.17
N GLY A 1018 33.67 -16.74 -8.19
CA GLY A 1018 32.43 -17.53 -8.25
C GLY A 1018 32.28 -18.52 -7.09
N ARG A 1019 33.37 -19.13 -6.61
CA ARG A 1019 33.33 -19.99 -5.42
C ARG A 1019 33.10 -19.19 -4.14
N LEU A 1020 33.79 -18.06 -3.99
CA LEU A 1020 33.64 -17.21 -2.82
C LEU A 1020 32.21 -16.68 -2.67
N ARG A 1021 31.61 -16.18 -3.75
CA ARG A 1021 30.23 -15.66 -3.73
C ARG A 1021 29.19 -16.75 -3.46
N ASN A 1022 29.40 -17.96 -3.97
CA ASN A 1022 28.53 -19.10 -3.65
C ASN A 1022 28.62 -19.48 -2.17
N ASP A 1023 29.81 -19.37 -1.58
CA ASP A 1023 30.06 -19.69 -0.17
C ASP A 1023 29.78 -18.51 0.77
N LEU A 1024 29.44 -17.31 0.26
CA LEU A 1024 29.20 -16.11 1.06
C LEU A 1024 28.22 -16.33 2.24
N PRO A 1025 27.10 -17.07 2.11
CA PRO A 1025 26.21 -17.34 3.23
C PRO A 1025 26.86 -18.09 4.41
N LEU A 1026 27.94 -18.85 4.16
CA LEU A 1026 28.73 -19.50 5.21
C LEU A 1026 29.56 -18.50 6.01
N TYR A 1027 29.91 -17.36 5.41
CA TYR A 1027 30.78 -16.36 6.01
C TYR A 1027 29.99 -15.27 6.75
N MET A 1028 28.75 -14.99 6.35
CA MET A 1028 27.94 -13.86 6.84
C MET A 1028 27.81 -13.76 8.36
N LEU A 1029 27.78 -14.90 9.08
CA LEU A 1029 27.67 -14.93 10.54
C LEU A 1029 29.02 -14.87 11.26
N PHE A 1030 30.14 -14.81 10.54
CA PHE A 1030 31.44 -14.74 11.19
C PHE A 1030 31.61 -13.39 11.90
N PRO A 1031 32.17 -13.36 13.11
CA PRO A 1031 32.31 -12.13 13.88
C PRO A 1031 33.13 -11.07 13.16
N GLU A 1032 34.10 -11.47 12.34
CA GLU A 1032 34.96 -10.58 11.55
C GLU A 1032 34.21 -9.83 10.45
N MET A 1033 33.12 -10.39 9.92
CA MET A 1033 32.25 -9.68 8.98
C MET A 1033 31.51 -8.52 9.67
N GLY A 1034 31.28 -8.60 10.98
CA GLY A 1034 30.64 -7.52 11.74
C GLY A 1034 29.12 -7.44 11.63
N LEU A 1035 28.46 -8.39 10.96
CA LEU A 1035 27.00 -8.37 10.72
C LEU A 1035 26.19 -8.25 12.03
N VAL A 1036 26.51 -9.06 13.04
CA VAL A 1036 25.76 -9.07 14.31
C VAL A 1036 25.90 -7.72 15.05
N THR A 1037 27.08 -7.10 14.98
CA THR A 1037 27.31 -5.78 15.56
C THR A 1037 26.53 -4.70 14.81
N TYR A 1038 26.60 -4.70 13.48
CA TYR A 1038 25.82 -3.80 12.62
C TYR A 1038 24.32 -3.87 12.92
N LEU A 1039 23.75 -5.09 13.02
CA LEU A 1039 22.34 -5.26 13.34
C LEU A 1039 21.97 -4.75 14.75
N ILE A 1040 22.85 -4.90 15.75
CA ILE A 1040 22.61 -4.37 17.09
C ILE A 1040 22.61 -2.84 17.09
N ASP A 1041 23.59 -2.23 16.40
CA ASP A 1041 23.77 -0.78 16.37
C ASP A 1041 22.59 -0.09 15.64
N GLU A 1042 22.13 -0.65 14.52
CA GLU A 1042 20.96 -0.13 13.79
C GLU A 1042 19.65 -0.28 14.58
N LEU A 1043 19.47 -1.41 15.27
CA LEU A 1043 18.33 -1.60 16.19
C LEU A 1043 18.44 -0.67 17.42
N GLU A 1044 19.63 -0.27 17.84
CA GLU A 1044 19.82 0.70 18.92
C GLU A 1044 19.59 2.14 18.47
N ALA A 1045 19.99 2.49 17.25
CA ALA A 1045 19.73 3.80 16.65
C ALA A 1045 18.24 4.02 16.34
N ALA A 1046 17.55 2.98 15.84
CA ALA A 1046 16.11 3.04 15.57
C ALA A 1046 15.26 3.27 16.83
N ALA A 1047 15.79 2.94 18.02
CA ALA A 1047 15.11 3.09 19.30
C ALA A 1047 15.23 4.50 19.93
N GLN A 1048 15.96 5.44 19.31
CA GLN A 1048 16.24 6.77 19.87
C GLN A 1048 15.19 7.88 19.66
N PRO A 1049 14.20 7.79 18.73
CA PRO A 1049 13.00 8.62 18.80
C PRO A 1049 11.90 7.96 19.67
N ASP A 1050 11.05 8.76 20.31
CA ASP A 1050 10.08 8.47 21.40
C ASP A 1050 9.15 7.22 21.35
N ASP A 1051 9.25 6.32 20.36
CA ASP A 1051 8.32 5.17 20.20
C ASP A 1051 8.83 3.81 20.73
N GLY A 1052 10.08 3.70 21.15
CA GLY A 1052 10.64 2.42 21.62
C GLY A 1052 10.69 1.33 20.54
N LEU A 1053 11.31 0.19 20.85
CA LEU A 1053 11.45 -0.93 19.91
C LEU A 1053 10.10 -1.63 19.69
N ALA A 1054 9.79 -2.00 18.44
CA ALA A 1054 8.56 -2.72 18.13
C ALA A 1054 8.50 -4.09 18.83
N HIS A 1055 7.29 -4.63 19.04
CA HIS A 1055 7.10 -5.90 19.73
C HIS A 1055 7.77 -7.06 18.95
N GLY A 1056 8.86 -7.61 19.49
CA GLY A 1056 9.71 -8.64 18.86
C GLY A 1056 11.11 -8.15 18.45
N GLU A 1057 11.33 -6.84 18.29
CA GLU A 1057 12.66 -6.27 18.00
C GLU A 1057 13.56 -6.24 19.23
N GLN A 1058 12.97 -6.01 20.40
CA GLN A 1058 13.68 -6.14 21.67
C GLN A 1058 14.19 -7.57 21.89
N ASP A 1059 13.35 -8.58 21.61
CA ASP A 1059 13.72 -10.00 21.74
C ASP A 1059 14.84 -10.38 20.76
N LEU A 1060 14.75 -9.91 19.51
CA LEU A 1060 15.79 -10.12 18.50
C LEU A 1060 17.12 -9.46 18.92
N LYS A 1061 17.06 -8.22 19.42
CA LYS A 1061 18.22 -7.50 19.92
C LYS A 1061 18.88 -8.24 21.08
N ASP A 1062 18.11 -8.77 22.02
CA ASP A 1062 18.64 -9.56 23.14
C ASP A 1062 19.25 -10.88 22.66
N GLN A 1063 18.66 -11.55 21.67
CA GLN A 1063 19.23 -12.73 21.01
C GLN A 1063 20.56 -12.39 20.31
N LEU A 1064 20.64 -11.29 19.58
CA LEU A 1064 21.85 -10.85 18.89
C LEU A 1064 22.96 -10.46 19.86
N LYS A 1065 22.63 -9.79 20.98
CA LYS A 1065 23.59 -9.50 22.06
C LYS A 1065 24.17 -10.77 22.66
N PHE A 1066 23.33 -11.79 22.88
CA PHE A 1066 23.80 -13.10 23.33
C PHE A 1066 24.73 -13.76 22.31
N VAL A 1067 24.38 -13.73 21.02
CA VAL A 1067 25.25 -14.29 19.96
C VAL A 1067 26.60 -13.57 19.90
N ARG A 1068 26.61 -12.24 20.05
CA ARG A 1068 27.85 -11.45 20.14
C ARG A 1068 28.72 -11.88 21.33
N GLU A 1069 28.12 -12.14 22.48
CA GLU A 1069 28.83 -12.65 23.66
C GLU A 1069 29.32 -14.10 23.45
N ALA A 1070 28.50 -14.94 22.80
CA ALA A 1070 28.83 -16.32 22.48
C ALA A 1070 30.04 -16.42 21.52
N PHE A 1071 30.18 -15.50 20.57
CA PHE A 1071 31.37 -15.43 19.69
C PHE A 1071 32.68 -15.22 20.46
N GLY A 1072 32.64 -14.54 21.61
CA GLY A 1072 33.82 -14.35 22.47
C GLY A 1072 34.12 -15.53 23.40
N ARG A 1073 33.13 -16.40 23.67
CA ARG A 1073 33.23 -17.51 24.64
C ARG A 1073 33.44 -18.88 23.98
N LEU A 1074 32.82 -19.10 22.81
CA LEU A 1074 32.74 -20.40 22.17
C LEU A 1074 33.87 -20.62 21.16
N ASP A 1075 34.33 -21.86 21.05
CA ASP A 1075 35.25 -22.28 19.99
C ASP A 1075 34.49 -22.44 18.67
N LEU A 1076 34.60 -21.47 17.78
CA LEU A 1076 33.90 -21.44 16.49
C LEU A 1076 34.44 -22.45 15.47
N ALA A 1077 35.53 -23.17 15.78
CA ALA A 1077 35.96 -24.32 14.98
C ALA A 1077 35.15 -25.59 15.30
N ASN A 1078 34.51 -25.64 16.48
CA ASN A 1078 33.69 -26.76 16.92
C ASN A 1078 32.25 -26.65 16.38
N PRO A 1079 31.72 -27.67 15.68
CA PRO A 1079 30.35 -27.64 15.16
C PRO A 1079 29.29 -27.46 16.25
N ARG A 1080 29.52 -27.97 17.48
CA ARG A 1080 28.57 -27.83 18.60
C ARG A 1080 28.37 -26.38 19.05
N SER A 1081 29.37 -25.52 18.86
CA SER A 1081 29.28 -24.10 19.16
C SER A 1081 28.28 -23.39 18.24
N TRP A 1082 28.25 -23.77 16.96
CA TRP A 1082 27.30 -23.25 15.98
C TRP A 1082 25.87 -23.76 16.21
N ASP A 1083 25.73 -24.98 16.73
CA ASP A 1083 24.43 -25.49 17.21
C ASP A 1083 23.87 -24.69 18.39
N GLU A 1084 24.71 -24.29 19.35
CA GLU A 1084 24.31 -23.42 20.47
C GLU A 1084 23.85 -22.04 19.97
N ILE A 1085 24.59 -21.45 19.01
CA ILE A 1085 24.22 -20.19 18.35
C ILE A 1085 22.89 -20.33 17.59
N ARG A 1086 22.71 -21.42 16.82
CA ARG A 1086 21.48 -21.72 16.10
C ARG A 1086 20.27 -21.84 17.03
N GLN A 1087 20.39 -22.61 18.12
CA GLN A 1087 19.29 -22.79 19.07
C GLN A 1087 18.84 -21.46 19.68
N ARG A 1088 19.80 -20.57 19.97
CA ARG A 1088 19.54 -19.24 20.53
C ARG A 1088 18.86 -18.31 19.54
N LEU A 1089 19.30 -18.33 18.28
CA LEU A 1089 18.65 -17.61 17.18
C LEU A 1089 17.26 -18.20 16.85
N ALA A 1090 17.02 -19.49 17.09
CA ALA A 1090 15.76 -20.15 16.79
C ALA A 1090 14.68 -20.04 17.90
N MET A 1091 15.02 -19.57 19.10
CA MET A 1091 14.08 -19.52 20.23
C MET A 1091 12.89 -18.58 19.97
N ARG A 1092 11.67 -19.10 20.13
CA ARG A 1092 10.39 -18.35 20.11
C ARG A 1092 9.95 -18.05 21.54
N THR A 1093 9.73 -16.78 21.87
CA THR A 1093 9.16 -16.34 23.15
C THR A 1093 7.64 -16.50 23.14
N GLY A 1094 7.13 -17.28 24.10
CA GLY A 1094 5.71 -17.54 24.34
C GLY A 1094 5.44 -18.70 25.32
N SER A 1095 6.23 -19.78 25.27
CA SER A 1095 6.06 -20.95 26.15
C SER A 1095 7.33 -21.45 26.84
N ASP A 1096 8.52 -21.23 26.27
CA ASP A 1096 9.69 -22.04 26.64
C ASP A 1096 10.64 -21.37 27.65
N PHE A 1097 10.51 -20.06 27.88
CA PHE A 1097 11.35 -19.34 28.84
C PHE A 1097 11.13 -19.77 30.30
N ARG A 1098 10.01 -20.43 30.63
CA ARG A 1098 9.71 -20.92 31.98
C ARG A 1098 10.48 -22.18 32.37
N ASN A 1099 11.02 -22.94 31.42
CA ASN A 1099 11.65 -24.24 31.71
C ASN A 1099 13.17 -24.20 31.90
N LEU A 1100 13.83 -23.06 31.66
CA LEU A 1100 15.30 -22.94 31.75
C LEU A 1100 15.82 -22.39 33.08
N TYR A 1101 14.95 -21.86 33.96
CA TYR A 1101 15.31 -21.37 35.30
C TYR A 1101 15.00 -22.39 36.42
N ARG A 1102 15.23 -23.68 36.16
CA ARG A 1102 15.43 -24.66 37.24
C ARG A 1102 16.92 -24.95 37.34
N PRO A 1103 17.57 -24.66 38.49
CA PRO A 1103 18.93 -25.12 38.71
C PRO A 1103 18.88 -26.64 38.88
N SER A 1104 19.58 -27.39 38.02
CA SER A 1104 19.86 -28.80 38.29
C SER A 1104 21.18 -28.87 39.04
N ASP A 1105 21.10 -29.25 40.31
CA ASP A 1105 22.22 -29.63 41.15
C ASP A 1105 23.08 -30.72 40.48
N ARG A 1106 24.39 -30.63 40.71
CA ARG A 1106 25.36 -31.69 40.41
C ARG A 1106 25.44 -32.67 41.58
N ASP A 1107 25.79 -33.91 41.21
CA ASP A 1107 26.28 -35.04 42.02
C ASP A 1107 25.24 -35.98 42.65
N SER A 1108 25.09 -37.17 42.07
CA SER A 1108 25.50 -38.43 42.71
C SER A 1108 25.18 -39.66 41.84
N ASP A 1109 26.26 -40.40 41.57
CA ASP A 1109 26.39 -41.85 41.73
C ASP A 1109 25.79 -42.87 40.75
N SER A 1110 26.61 -43.90 40.64
CA SER A 1110 26.57 -45.18 39.94
C SER A 1110 25.33 -46.05 40.11
N GLY A 1111 25.16 -47.01 39.18
CA GLY A 1111 24.47 -48.28 39.46
C GLY A 1111 23.51 -48.79 38.40
N ASP A 1112 23.99 -49.76 37.61
CA ASP A 1112 23.38 -51.04 37.22
C ASP A 1112 21.94 -51.16 36.67
N ASP A 1113 21.90 -51.93 35.57
CA ASP A 1113 20.93 -52.97 35.18
C ASP A 1113 19.41 -52.65 35.13
N VAL A 1114 18.86 -52.63 33.90
CA VAL A 1114 18.06 -53.70 33.26
C VAL A 1114 17.69 -53.30 31.82
#